data_AF-A0AAE0MRD3-F1
#
_entry.id   AF-A0AAE0MRD3-F1
#
_cell.length_a   1.000
_cell.length_b   1.000
_cell.length_c   1.000
_cell.angle_alpha   90.00
_cell.angle_beta   90.00
_cell.angle_gamma   90.00
#
_symmetry.space_group_name_H-M   'P 1'
#
loop_
_entity.id
_entity.type
_entity.pdbx_description
1 polymer ?
#
loop_
_entity_poly.entity_id
_entity_poly.type
_entity_poly.pdbx_seq_one_letter_code
_entity_poly.pdbx_strand_id
1 'polypeptide(L)'
;MSATRMPAPQLPAAPTTSSANTETSAGYKISWKQLFNKLIHFFLSKLVCVDNKRPKQVENLYYNFPISRSHIRLLQLLPHENEDAAIHCRLFCTALDSKGTRPYEALSYVWGSEDKPCSIFINGCNLAVGKNLYAALLHLRDHSIQRTIWIDAICINQGDKEEKGHQVQSMAKIYAKASRVVVWLGEKAAGSDQALEEIRIAAEEEIRIAAELSTRRLDNKAGILTLLQRPWFRRIWVLQEVAAARHILIKCGSAEIDGFAFCSGLNALKLFNELRADLRAQILSVTYLIRGAIFRPKYATNQSDNFSLNIRPLGELIEMYHTREATNRRDKVYALLGMSSDNPTAAGLFADYEISWKELFNKLIHFFLSELVSVDGLSDDKENAVIEGKGCILGEVSSVKRNAIWEDRQDVAITWRNVPSYICVKEAWGFCWTLPTTVKSVQKGDLICLLQGASRPTILRPYNDHWAVIIIAVSPAGDSQATTEDIKWSELLQSITVFPHDFRLEWDWDINPDKQQDKNNHDYFASILVPEHSKTGWEDCLKAATRIRNVRLVLQEVKQYGVAVKNLREETAVLERVLRSMSNLKKTCLGPEDSEKEDAKETRVNQLIEDKGQWTLLCLAAENGHETIIKLLLDTGKVNLHREELQTALWLAEQKGYKAIVKMLRDTGKVNADAKDENGQIALHRAAITGNEVVVQLLFETVEVDLHSKELQKVLHMAAENGQEAVVKLLLDTGKVDADAQDRDGQTALHMAARNG
;
A
#
# COMPACT_ATOMS: atom_id res chain seq x y z
N MET A 1 39.38 -18.88 -47.82
CA MET A 1 38.23 -18.01 -47.49
C MET A 1 38.18 -17.91 -45.97
N SER A 2 39.01 -16.99 -45.44
CA SER A 2 38.58 -15.85 -44.59
C SER A 2 37.94 -16.31 -43.27
N ALA A 3 38.70 -16.66 -42.23
CA ALA A 3 39.51 -15.83 -41.31
C ALA A 3 38.94 -16.02 -39.87
N THR A 4 39.21 -17.18 -39.24
CA THR A 4 40.16 -17.44 -38.14
C THR A 4 39.86 -16.75 -36.79
N ARG A 5 39.30 -17.53 -35.86
CA ARG A 5 39.36 -17.38 -34.39
C ARG A 5 40.76 -17.76 -33.88
N MET A 6 41.31 -17.08 -32.87
CA MET A 6 42.09 -17.67 -31.77
C MET A 6 42.30 -16.68 -30.58
N PRO A 7 42.59 -17.17 -29.36
CA PRO A 7 42.49 -16.45 -28.07
C PRO A 7 43.84 -16.05 -27.41
N ALA A 8 43.73 -15.38 -26.23
CA ALA A 8 44.71 -14.76 -25.30
C ALA A 8 45.91 -15.64 -24.82
N PRO A 9 46.79 -15.24 -23.84
CA PRO A 9 47.21 -13.96 -23.19
C PRO A 9 48.76 -13.78 -23.11
N GLN A 10 49.30 -12.72 -22.47
CA GLN A 10 50.39 -12.74 -21.45
C GLN A 10 51.08 -11.37 -21.20
N LEU A 11 51.19 -10.99 -19.93
CA LEU A 11 52.12 -10.00 -19.34
C LEU A 11 53.38 -10.73 -18.85
N PRO A 12 54.57 -10.07 -18.78
CA PRO A 12 55.10 -9.80 -17.44
C PRO A 12 55.99 -8.53 -17.26
N ALA A 13 55.88 -8.01 -16.03
CA ALA A 13 56.92 -7.56 -15.08
C ALA A 13 57.99 -6.49 -15.41
N ALA A 14 58.12 -5.56 -14.45
CA ALA A 14 59.16 -4.54 -14.27
C ALA A 14 60.52 -5.11 -13.81
N PRO A 15 61.60 -4.29 -13.83
CA PRO A 15 62.15 -3.77 -12.55
C PRO A 15 62.65 -2.30 -12.68
N THR A 16 62.28 -1.38 -11.77
CA THR A 16 62.97 -0.95 -10.53
C THR A 16 64.48 -0.65 -10.61
N THR A 17 64.80 0.66 -10.54
CA THR A 17 65.84 1.34 -9.69
C THR A 17 67.30 0.92 -9.85
N SER A 18 68.33 1.79 -9.91
CA SER A 18 68.52 3.09 -9.27
C SER A 18 69.75 3.82 -9.85
N SER A 19 69.80 5.14 -9.60
CA SER A 19 70.97 5.96 -9.22
C SER A 19 72.19 6.07 -10.15
N ALA A 20 72.81 7.23 -10.40
CA ALA A 20 72.63 8.60 -9.91
C ALA A 20 73.69 9.51 -10.58
N ASN A 21 73.42 10.82 -10.52
CA ASN A 21 74.31 12.00 -10.57
C ASN A 21 75.05 12.30 -11.89
N THR A 22 75.14 13.55 -12.38
CA THR A 22 75.35 14.84 -11.70
C THR A 22 74.72 16.04 -12.45
N GLU A 23 74.18 16.99 -11.66
CA GLU A 23 74.32 18.46 -11.72
C GLU A 23 74.34 19.19 -13.09
N THR A 24 73.52 20.18 -13.42
CA THR A 24 73.09 21.40 -12.70
C THR A 24 72.04 22.14 -13.57
N SER A 25 70.99 22.74 -12.99
CA SER A 25 70.58 24.15 -13.22
C SER A 25 69.17 24.43 -12.70
N ALA A 26 69.11 25.32 -11.71
CA ALA A 26 68.05 26.28 -11.38
C ALA A 26 66.62 26.09 -11.97
N GLY A 27 65.76 25.50 -11.15
CA GLY A 27 64.56 26.13 -10.60
C GLY A 27 63.64 26.98 -11.48
N TYR A 28 62.49 26.41 -11.85
CA TYR A 28 61.18 27.05 -11.62
C TYR A 28 60.25 26.05 -10.92
N LYS A 29 60.04 26.26 -9.61
CA LYS A 29 59.03 25.55 -8.79
C LYS A 29 57.63 25.98 -9.25
N ILE A 30 56.93 25.15 -10.01
CA ILE A 30 55.48 25.24 -10.13
C ILE A 30 54.92 24.51 -8.91
N SER A 31 54.26 25.25 -8.03
CA SER A 31 53.59 24.69 -6.85
C SER A 31 52.50 23.71 -7.28
N TRP A 32 52.34 22.58 -6.59
CA TRP A 32 51.17 21.69 -6.77
C TRP A 32 49.84 22.46 -6.65
N LYS A 33 49.81 23.59 -5.93
CA LYS A 33 48.68 24.52 -5.87
C LYS A 33 48.40 25.21 -7.21
N GLN A 34 49.42 25.50 -8.03
CA GLN A 34 49.27 26.08 -9.37
C GLN A 34 48.82 25.05 -10.40
N LEU A 35 49.28 23.80 -10.30
CA LEU A 35 48.79 22.70 -11.14
C LEU A 35 47.36 22.31 -10.78
N PHE A 36 47.03 22.27 -9.48
CA PHE A 36 45.66 22.06 -8.99
C PHE A 36 44.73 23.22 -9.38
N ASN A 37 45.18 24.47 -9.28
CA ASN A 37 44.40 25.62 -9.75
C ASN A 37 44.24 25.65 -11.27
N LYS A 38 45.23 25.21 -12.07
CA LYS A 38 45.08 25.12 -13.53
C LYS A 38 44.15 23.97 -13.94
N LEU A 39 44.13 22.86 -13.21
CA LEU A 39 43.17 21.77 -13.42
C LEU A 39 41.76 22.20 -13.00
N ILE A 40 41.60 22.91 -11.88
CA ILE A 40 40.34 23.55 -11.49
C ILE A 40 39.90 24.57 -12.54
N HIS A 41 40.80 25.38 -13.10
CA HIS A 41 40.45 26.36 -14.13
C HIS A 41 40.09 25.72 -15.48
N PHE A 42 40.65 24.55 -15.80
CA PHE A 42 40.31 23.77 -17.00
C PHE A 42 38.98 23.01 -16.84
N PHE A 43 38.67 22.50 -15.64
CA PHE A 43 37.36 21.95 -15.33
C PHE A 43 36.30 23.04 -15.17
N LEU A 44 36.63 24.19 -14.57
CA LEU A 44 35.77 25.37 -14.49
C LEU A 44 35.56 26.04 -15.85
N SER A 45 36.54 26.04 -16.78
CA SER A 45 36.31 26.59 -18.13
C SER A 45 35.51 25.67 -19.05
N LYS A 46 35.38 24.38 -18.72
CA LYS A 46 34.41 23.45 -19.34
C LYS A 46 33.07 23.35 -18.57
N LEU A 47 33.01 23.83 -17.33
CA LEU A 47 31.77 24.05 -16.55
C LEU A 47 31.20 25.48 -16.72
N VAL A 48 31.95 26.39 -17.35
CA VAL A 48 31.54 27.76 -17.71
C VAL A 48 31.56 27.87 -19.23
N CYS A 49 30.63 27.16 -19.88
CA CYS A 49 30.17 27.43 -21.24
C CYS A 49 28.92 26.59 -21.58
N VAL A 50 27.89 26.69 -20.73
CA VAL A 50 26.50 26.88 -21.19
C VAL A 50 25.88 27.91 -20.25
N ASP A 51 26.44 29.12 -20.27
CA ASP A 51 25.67 30.33 -19.96
C ASP A 51 24.64 30.50 -21.09
N ASN A 52 23.59 29.69 -21.06
CA ASN A 52 22.33 30.10 -21.65
C ASN A 52 21.86 31.24 -20.76
N LYS A 53 22.20 32.47 -21.15
CA LYS A 53 21.62 33.70 -20.64
C LYS A 53 20.12 33.50 -20.47
N ARG A 54 19.65 33.12 -19.27
CA ARG A 54 18.31 33.53 -18.85
C ARG A 54 18.38 35.04 -18.92
N PRO A 55 17.51 35.72 -19.69
CA PRO A 55 17.55 37.16 -19.68
C PRO A 55 17.29 37.60 -18.23
N LYS A 56 18.17 38.45 -17.68
CA LYS A 56 18.04 39.14 -16.39
C LYS A 56 16.63 39.76 -16.17
N GLN A 57 15.82 39.83 -17.23
CA GLN A 57 14.42 40.27 -17.25
C GLN A 57 13.44 39.34 -16.52
N VAL A 58 13.62 38.00 -16.51
CA VAL A 58 12.66 37.08 -15.84
C VAL A 58 12.84 37.08 -14.32
N GLU A 59 14.08 37.19 -13.82
CA GLU A 59 14.35 37.39 -12.38
C GLU A 59 13.76 38.73 -11.90
N ASN A 60 13.84 39.78 -12.74
CA ASN A 60 13.21 41.08 -12.46
C ASN A 60 11.67 41.03 -12.47
N LEU A 61 11.04 40.08 -13.16
CA LEU A 61 9.58 40.00 -13.23
C LEU A 61 8.97 39.75 -11.85
N TYR A 62 9.55 38.86 -11.06
CA TYR A 62 9.02 38.50 -9.73
C TYR A 62 9.61 39.35 -8.61
N TYR A 63 10.86 39.82 -8.75
CA TYR A 63 11.50 40.71 -7.77
C TYR A 63 10.69 42.00 -7.52
N ASN A 64 10.04 42.52 -8.55
CA ASN A 64 9.20 43.71 -8.46
C ASN A 64 7.82 43.45 -7.81
N PHE A 65 7.48 42.20 -7.53
CA PHE A 65 6.18 41.80 -6.97
C PHE A 65 6.35 40.74 -5.88
N PRO A 66 7.08 41.02 -4.78
CA PRO A 66 7.16 40.08 -3.66
C PRO A 66 5.77 39.84 -3.07
N ILE A 67 5.49 38.60 -2.74
CA ILE A 67 4.20 38.17 -2.20
C ILE A 67 4.39 37.79 -0.73
N SER A 68 3.57 38.35 0.17
CA SER A 68 3.44 37.80 1.53
C SER A 68 2.49 36.60 1.54
N ARG A 69 2.49 35.78 2.59
CA ARG A 69 1.66 34.56 2.69
C ARG A 69 0.16 34.76 2.39
N SER A 70 -0.37 35.95 2.62
CA SER A 70 -1.76 36.30 2.36
C SER A 70 -2.04 36.90 0.99
N HIS A 71 -1.07 36.94 0.07
CA HIS A 71 -1.21 37.57 -1.25
C HIS A 71 -1.03 36.56 -2.38
N ILE A 72 -1.57 36.91 -3.56
CA ILE A 72 -1.38 36.19 -4.81
C ILE A 72 -1.07 37.19 -5.93
N ARG A 73 -0.37 36.74 -6.98
CA ARG A 73 -0.28 37.47 -8.24
C ARG A 73 -1.44 37.09 -9.16
N LEU A 74 -1.95 38.06 -9.90
CA LEU A 74 -2.94 37.86 -10.96
C LEU A 74 -2.40 38.41 -12.27
N LEU A 75 -2.72 37.72 -13.37
CA LEU A 75 -2.38 38.13 -14.72
C LEU A 75 -3.55 38.87 -15.35
N GLN A 76 -3.34 40.11 -15.74
CA GLN A 76 -4.27 40.87 -16.56
C GLN A 76 -3.90 40.69 -18.03
N LEU A 77 -4.70 39.92 -18.77
CA LEU A 77 -4.58 39.71 -20.20
C LEU A 77 -5.19 40.90 -20.95
N LEU A 78 -4.40 41.61 -21.74
CA LEU A 78 -4.82 42.82 -22.44
C LEU A 78 -5.52 42.48 -23.76
N PRO A 79 -6.59 43.21 -24.13
CA PRO A 79 -7.32 42.98 -25.37
C PRO A 79 -6.52 43.46 -26.58
N HIS A 80 -6.82 42.91 -27.74
CA HIS A 80 -6.27 43.37 -29.02
C HIS A 80 -7.21 43.00 -30.17
N GLU A 81 -7.42 43.91 -31.13
CA GLU A 81 -8.34 43.69 -32.27
C GLU A 81 -7.88 42.56 -33.20
N ASN A 82 -6.57 42.48 -33.46
CA ASN A 82 -5.97 41.41 -34.24
C ASN A 82 -5.70 40.16 -33.37
N GLU A 83 -6.34 39.04 -33.71
CA GLU A 83 -6.18 37.73 -33.07
C GLU A 83 -4.74 37.22 -33.11
N ASP A 84 -3.94 37.56 -34.12
CA ASP A 84 -2.56 37.09 -34.27
C ASP A 84 -1.52 38.01 -33.60
N ALA A 85 -1.95 39.14 -33.03
CA ALA A 85 -1.02 40.08 -32.39
C ALA A 85 -0.34 39.46 -31.17
N ALA A 86 0.88 39.93 -30.86
CA ALA A 86 1.61 39.48 -29.68
C ALA A 86 0.78 39.65 -28.39
N ILE A 87 0.79 38.62 -27.54
CA ILE A 87 0.03 38.61 -26.29
C ILE A 87 0.72 39.51 -25.27
N HIS A 88 0.01 40.55 -24.83
CA HIS A 88 0.48 41.49 -23.81
C HIS A 88 -0.34 41.32 -22.53
N CYS A 89 0.35 41.32 -21.40
CA CYS A 89 -0.23 41.13 -20.09
C CYS A 89 0.38 42.09 -19.06
N ARG A 90 -0.32 42.28 -17.95
CA ARG A 90 0.20 42.92 -16.74
C ARG A 90 0.11 41.99 -15.55
N LEU A 91 1.13 41.98 -14.71
CA LEU A 91 1.13 41.20 -13.46
C LEU A 91 0.97 42.15 -12.28
N PHE A 92 0.10 41.81 -11.33
CA PHE A 92 -0.12 42.61 -10.12
C PHE A 92 -0.47 41.73 -8.91
N CYS A 93 -0.18 42.22 -7.71
CA CYS A 93 -0.47 41.52 -6.45
C CYS A 93 -1.82 41.90 -5.87
N THR A 94 -2.49 40.96 -5.22
CA THR A 94 -3.70 41.20 -4.44
C THR A 94 -3.70 40.33 -3.19
N ALA A 95 -4.10 40.88 -2.04
CA ALA A 95 -4.35 40.09 -0.82
C ALA A 95 -5.43 39.07 -1.11
N LEU A 96 -5.40 37.83 -0.61
CA LEU A 96 -6.37 36.76 -0.87
C LEU A 96 -7.57 36.79 0.09
N ASP A 97 -7.45 37.44 1.25
CA ASP A 97 -8.37 37.29 2.41
C ASP A 97 -9.65 38.15 2.40
N SER A 98 -10.06 38.69 1.26
CA SER A 98 -11.33 39.42 1.17
C SER A 98 -12.56 38.50 1.30
N LYS A 99 -13.67 39.04 1.84
CA LYS A 99 -14.98 38.38 1.85
C LYS A 99 -15.55 38.34 0.42
N GLY A 100 -15.95 37.16 -0.08
CA GLY A 100 -16.64 36.96 -1.38
C GLY A 100 -15.80 36.42 -2.54
N THR A 101 -16.47 36.09 -3.65
CA THR A 101 -15.87 35.78 -4.97
C THR A 101 -15.15 37.00 -5.53
N ARG A 102 -14.08 36.76 -6.27
CA ARG A 102 -13.27 37.83 -6.88
C ARG A 102 -13.48 37.91 -8.38
N PRO A 103 -13.26 39.07 -8.99
CA PRO A 103 -13.42 39.27 -10.43
C PRO A 103 -12.21 38.73 -11.21
N TYR A 104 -11.73 37.53 -10.88
CA TYR A 104 -10.71 36.83 -11.65
C TYR A 104 -11.14 35.40 -11.97
N GLU A 105 -10.72 34.91 -13.13
CA GLU A 105 -10.88 33.53 -13.57
C GLU A 105 -9.61 32.73 -13.21
N ALA A 106 -9.71 31.42 -13.01
CA ALA A 106 -8.52 30.58 -12.84
C ALA A 106 -8.41 29.59 -14.02
N LEU A 107 -7.20 29.41 -14.55
CA LEU A 107 -6.95 28.53 -15.69
C LEU A 107 -6.47 27.14 -15.21
N SER A 108 -7.23 26.11 -15.52
CA SER A 108 -6.85 24.70 -15.37
C SER A 108 -6.42 24.15 -16.73
N TYR A 109 -5.15 23.76 -16.88
CA TYR A 109 -4.60 23.31 -18.16
C TYR A 109 -3.40 22.36 -17.98
N VAL A 110 -2.94 21.77 -19.09
CA VAL A 110 -1.73 20.93 -19.11
C VAL A 110 -0.54 21.75 -19.57
N TRP A 111 0.53 21.79 -18.77
CA TRP A 111 1.72 22.61 -19.08
C TRP A 111 2.38 22.22 -20.42
N GLY A 112 2.35 20.94 -20.79
CA GLY A 112 2.98 20.42 -22.01
C GLY A 112 4.47 20.08 -21.81
N SER A 113 5.24 20.10 -22.90
CA SER A 113 6.69 19.86 -22.89
C SER A 113 7.46 20.95 -22.14
N GLU A 114 8.67 20.63 -21.66
CA GLU A 114 9.59 21.64 -21.10
C GLU A 114 10.03 22.69 -22.14
N ASP A 115 9.95 22.34 -23.43
CA ASP A 115 10.16 23.29 -24.51
C ASP A 115 9.12 24.41 -24.47
N LYS A 116 9.62 25.65 -24.38
CA LYS A 116 8.83 26.89 -24.34
C LYS A 116 9.06 27.71 -25.60
N PRO A 117 8.52 27.29 -26.76
CA PRO A 117 8.82 27.90 -28.06
C PRO A 117 8.08 29.21 -28.31
N CYS A 118 7.09 29.56 -27.48
CA CYS A 118 6.27 30.75 -27.65
C CYS A 118 6.66 31.82 -26.63
N SER A 119 6.35 33.08 -26.93
CA SER A 119 6.68 34.23 -26.09
C SER A 119 5.45 35.10 -25.84
N ILE A 120 5.32 35.59 -24.62
CA ILE A 120 4.33 36.61 -24.22
C ILE A 120 5.03 37.77 -23.53
N PHE A 121 4.42 38.95 -23.53
CA PHE A 121 4.96 40.15 -22.88
C PHE A 121 4.22 40.42 -21.57
N ILE A 122 4.91 40.42 -20.44
CA ILE A 122 4.35 40.73 -19.12
C ILE A 122 5.05 41.96 -18.56
N ASN A 123 4.32 43.04 -18.31
CA ASN A 123 4.88 44.33 -17.84
C ASN A 123 6.07 44.78 -18.72
N GLY A 124 6.02 44.53 -20.03
CA GLY A 124 7.09 44.85 -20.99
C GLY A 124 8.26 43.85 -21.04
N CYS A 125 8.28 42.84 -20.18
CA CYS A 125 9.29 41.78 -20.19
C CYS A 125 8.83 40.59 -21.04
N ASN A 126 9.73 40.00 -21.83
CA ASN A 126 9.42 38.79 -22.58
C ASN A 126 9.52 37.55 -21.67
N LEU A 127 8.45 36.75 -21.60
CA LEU A 127 8.39 35.47 -20.91
C LEU A 127 8.15 34.34 -21.91
N ALA A 128 9.04 33.35 -21.92
CA ALA A 128 8.87 32.13 -22.71
C ALA A 128 7.79 31.22 -22.08
N VAL A 129 6.88 30.70 -22.91
CA VAL A 129 5.77 29.82 -22.52
C VAL A 129 5.63 28.64 -23.49
N GLY A 130 5.02 27.55 -23.01
CA GLY A 130 4.71 26.38 -23.83
C GLY A 130 3.59 26.67 -24.84
N LYS A 131 3.53 25.88 -25.93
CA LYS A 131 2.50 26.02 -26.97
C LYS A 131 1.07 25.96 -26.41
N ASN A 132 0.82 25.05 -25.47
CA ASN A 132 -0.53 24.85 -24.93
C ASN A 132 -1.01 26.06 -24.10
N LEU A 133 -0.12 26.67 -23.30
CA LEU A 133 -0.44 27.88 -22.55
C LEU A 133 -0.65 29.08 -23.48
N TYR A 134 0.21 29.22 -24.50
CA TYR A 134 0.06 30.28 -25.50
C TYR A 134 -1.29 30.18 -26.22
N ALA A 135 -1.66 28.97 -26.68
CA ALA A 135 -2.96 28.71 -27.29
C ALA A 135 -4.12 29.05 -26.34
N ALA A 136 -4.05 28.59 -25.08
CA ALA A 136 -5.09 28.93 -24.09
C ALA A 136 -5.25 30.45 -23.93
N LEU A 137 -4.15 31.20 -23.79
CA LEU A 137 -4.17 32.66 -23.68
C LEU A 137 -4.71 33.33 -24.94
N LEU A 138 -4.41 32.79 -26.12
CA LEU A 138 -4.93 33.29 -27.40
C LEU A 138 -6.46 33.20 -27.45
N HIS A 139 -7.01 32.02 -27.14
CA HIS A 139 -8.47 31.78 -27.10
C HIS A 139 -9.19 32.48 -25.95
N LEU A 140 -8.47 32.87 -24.91
CA LEU A 140 -9.01 33.63 -23.78
C LEU A 140 -8.91 35.14 -24.00
N ARG A 141 -8.03 35.61 -24.89
CA ARG A 141 -7.90 37.03 -25.18
C ARG A 141 -9.13 37.52 -25.91
N ASP A 142 -9.78 38.52 -25.34
CA ASP A 142 -10.91 39.19 -25.96
C ASP A 142 -10.41 40.38 -26.81
N HIS A 143 -11.21 40.82 -27.78
CA HIS A 143 -10.81 41.90 -28.69
C HIS A 143 -10.94 43.29 -28.06
N SER A 144 -11.79 43.43 -27.05
CA SER A 144 -12.13 44.74 -26.47
C SER A 144 -12.04 44.79 -24.95
N ILE A 145 -12.13 43.64 -24.27
CA ILE A 145 -12.21 43.57 -22.81
C ILE A 145 -10.97 42.91 -22.22
N GLN A 146 -10.32 43.58 -21.27
CA GLN A 146 -9.25 42.96 -20.50
C GLN A 146 -9.79 41.84 -19.59
N ARG A 147 -9.04 40.75 -19.44
CA ARG A 147 -9.39 39.65 -18.54
C ARG A 147 -8.39 39.54 -17.40
N THR A 148 -8.86 39.23 -16.20
CA THR A 148 -8.00 38.95 -15.04
C THR A 148 -8.02 37.45 -14.77
N ILE A 149 -6.87 36.80 -14.87
CA ILE A 149 -6.75 35.34 -14.82
C ILE A 149 -5.61 34.95 -13.87
N TRP A 150 -5.84 33.93 -13.05
CA TRP A 150 -4.79 33.26 -12.28
C TRP A 150 -4.30 32.04 -13.05
N ILE A 151 -2.99 31.93 -13.23
CA ILE A 151 -2.33 30.84 -13.96
C ILE A 151 -1.10 30.41 -13.15
N ASP A 152 -1.11 29.19 -12.62
CA ASP A 152 -0.06 28.65 -11.76
C ASP A 152 1.37 28.84 -12.31
N ALA A 153 1.59 28.58 -13.59
CA ALA A 153 2.89 28.68 -14.26
C ALA A 153 3.44 30.11 -14.38
N ILE A 154 2.60 31.14 -14.21
CA ILE A 154 2.96 32.56 -14.34
C ILE A 154 2.82 33.29 -13.01
N CYS A 155 1.77 33.01 -12.25
CA CYS A 155 1.45 33.73 -11.02
C CYS A 155 2.33 33.25 -9.84
N ILE A 156 2.84 32.02 -9.90
CA ILE A 156 3.77 31.46 -8.91
C ILE A 156 5.18 31.53 -9.46
N ASN A 157 6.12 32.03 -8.67
CA ASN A 157 7.54 31.98 -9.00
C ASN A 157 8.04 30.53 -8.91
N GLN A 158 8.10 29.84 -10.04
CA GLN A 158 8.52 28.44 -10.11
C GLN A 158 10.00 28.22 -9.75
N GLY A 159 10.81 29.29 -9.72
CA GLY A 159 12.22 29.24 -9.32
C GLY A 159 12.47 29.38 -7.82
N ASP A 160 11.47 29.83 -7.05
CA ASP A 160 11.53 29.97 -5.60
C ASP A 160 10.69 28.88 -4.95
N LYS A 161 11.36 27.88 -4.36
CA LYS A 161 10.71 26.73 -3.75
C LYS A 161 9.88 27.09 -2.52
N GLU A 162 10.29 28.10 -1.76
CA GLU A 162 9.58 28.57 -0.58
C GLU A 162 8.28 29.28 -1.00
N GLU A 163 8.36 30.20 -1.96
CA GLU A 163 7.18 30.85 -2.53
C GLU A 163 6.24 29.81 -3.15
N LYS A 164 6.80 28.87 -3.94
CA LYS A 164 6.03 27.78 -4.56
C LYS A 164 5.30 26.94 -3.53
N GLY A 165 5.98 26.51 -2.46
CA GLY A 165 5.36 25.76 -1.37
C GLY A 165 4.17 26.50 -0.76
N HIS A 166 4.34 27.77 -0.40
CA HIS A 166 3.27 28.60 0.17
C HIS A 166 2.08 28.82 -0.80
N GLN A 167 2.35 29.12 -2.08
CA GLN A 167 1.29 29.33 -3.06
C GLN A 167 0.54 28.03 -3.38
N VAL A 168 1.24 26.90 -3.44
CA VAL A 168 0.64 25.58 -3.65
C VAL A 168 -0.31 25.22 -2.51
N GLN A 169 0.08 25.47 -1.25
CA GLN A 169 -0.82 25.29 -0.11
C GLN A 169 -2.08 26.15 -0.22
N SER A 170 -1.97 27.32 -0.85
CA SER A 170 -3.09 28.24 -1.07
C SER A 170 -3.95 27.92 -2.30
N MET A 171 -3.54 26.99 -3.18
CA MET A 171 -4.21 26.76 -4.47
C MET A 171 -5.70 26.43 -4.31
N ALA A 172 -6.09 25.63 -3.32
CA ALA A 172 -7.50 25.31 -3.10
C ALA A 172 -8.32 26.57 -2.80
N LYS A 173 -7.75 27.48 -2.00
CA LYS A 173 -8.37 28.78 -1.66
C LYS A 173 -8.43 29.70 -2.87
N ILE A 174 -7.39 29.69 -3.72
CA ILE A 174 -7.33 30.48 -4.96
C ILE A 174 -8.45 30.04 -5.91
N TYR A 175 -8.48 28.75 -6.29
CA TYR A 175 -9.51 28.24 -7.18
C TYR A 175 -10.93 28.39 -6.61
N ALA A 176 -11.11 28.25 -5.30
CA ALA A 176 -12.40 28.46 -4.66
C ALA A 176 -12.87 29.92 -4.64
N LYS A 177 -11.94 30.90 -4.72
CA LYS A 177 -12.27 32.33 -4.75
C LYS A 177 -12.41 32.90 -6.17
N ALA A 178 -11.96 32.18 -7.19
CA ALA A 178 -12.16 32.54 -8.59
C ALA A 178 -13.66 32.64 -8.92
N SER A 179 -14.02 33.54 -9.84
CA SER A 179 -15.38 33.66 -10.36
C SER A 179 -15.80 32.41 -11.13
N ARG A 180 -14.85 31.80 -11.84
CA ARG A 180 -14.95 30.51 -12.52
C ARG A 180 -13.58 29.90 -12.74
N VAL A 181 -13.56 28.60 -12.98
CA VAL A 181 -12.39 27.86 -13.43
C VAL A 181 -12.59 27.50 -14.89
N VAL A 182 -11.68 27.97 -15.74
CA VAL A 182 -11.67 27.63 -17.16
C VAL A 182 -10.77 26.40 -17.35
N VAL A 183 -11.38 25.30 -17.74
CA VAL A 183 -10.69 24.05 -18.07
C VAL A 183 -10.34 24.09 -19.55
N TRP A 184 -9.04 24.20 -19.85
CA TRP A 184 -8.53 24.18 -21.22
C TRP A 184 -8.04 22.78 -21.59
N LEU A 185 -8.80 22.11 -22.46
CA LEU A 185 -8.47 20.77 -22.93
C LEU A 185 -7.45 20.78 -24.08
N GLY A 186 -7.10 21.94 -24.63
CA GLY A 186 -6.17 22.08 -25.76
C GLY A 186 -6.85 22.55 -27.05
N GLU A 187 -6.04 22.74 -28.10
CA GLU A 187 -6.51 23.12 -29.43
C GLU A 187 -7.48 22.10 -30.06
N LYS A 188 -8.19 22.52 -31.10
CA LYS A 188 -9.05 21.64 -31.89
C LYS A 188 -8.20 20.51 -32.50
N ALA A 189 -8.62 19.27 -32.26
CA ALA A 189 -8.13 18.08 -32.95
C ALA A 189 -9.30 17.43 -33.71
N ALA A 190 -9.04 16.45 -34.59
CA ALA A 190 -10.06 15.84 -35.45
C ALA A 190 -11.36 15.47 -34.67
N GLY A 191 -12.40 16.27 -34.85
CA GLY A 191 -13.72 16.07 -34.23
C GLY A 191 -13.88 16.49 -32.76
N SER A 192 -12.91 17.18 -32.14
CA SER A 192 -12.99 17.50 -30.69
C SER A 192 -14.00 18.60 -30.35
N ASP A 193 -14.22 19.55 -31.26
CA ASP A 193 -15.26 20.59 -31.17
C ASP A 193 -16.66 19.99 -31.35
N GLN A 194 -16.83 19.15 -32.36
CA GLN A 194 -18.04 18.37 -32.59
C GLN A 194 -18.35 17.44 -31.39
N ALA A 195 -17.31 16.87 -30.76
CA ALA A 195 -17.46 16.03 -29.58
C ALA A 195 -18.03 16.80 -28.38
N LEU A 196 -17.57 18.03 -28.13
CA LEU A 196 -18.13 18.86 -27.06
C LEU A 196 -19.59 19.22 -27.34
N GLU A 197 -19.93 19.54 -28.59
CA GLU A 197 -21.32 19.84 -28.96
C GLU A 197 -22.23 18.62 -28.84
N GLU A 198 -21.77 17.43 -29.22
CA GLU A 198 -22.53 16.19 -29.02
C GLU A 198 -22.77 15.87 -27.54
N ILE A 199 -21.77 16.10 -26.68
CA ILE A 199 -21.94 15.98 -25.22
C ILE A 199 -22.99 17.00 -24.73
N ARG A 200 -22.93 18.25 -25.21
CA ARG A 200 -23.91 19.30 -24.86
C ARG A 200 -25.34 18.91 -25.25
N ILE A 201 -25.51 18.42 -26.48
CA ILE A 201 -26.82 17.99 -26.98
C ILE A 201 -27.32 16.78 -26.19
N ALA A 202 -26.46 15.80 -25.88
CA ALA A 202 -26.84 14.66 -25.06
C ALA A 202 -27.29 15.08 -23.64
N ALA A 203 -26.65 16.10 -23.06
CA ALA A 203 -27.05 16.65 -21.76
C ALA A 203 -28.44 17.32 -21.81
N GLU A 204 -28.70 18.09 -22.88
CA GLU A 204 -30.00 18.72 -23.11
C GLU A 204 -31.09 17.68 -23.35
N GLU A 205 -30.78 16.62 -24.12
CA GLU A 205 -31.67 15.50 -24.37
C GLU A 205 -31.92 14.67 -23.11
N GLU A 206 -30.96 14.44 -22.22
CA GLU A 206 -31.20 13.73 -20.94
C GLU A 206 -32.28 14.43 -20.10
N ILE A 207 -32.27 15.78 -20.10
CA ILE A 207 -33.29 16.60 -19.45
C ILE A 207 -34.65 16.45 -20.16
N ARG A 208 -34.66 16.32 -21.49
CA ARG A 208 -35.89 16.17 -22.31
C ARG A 208 -36.43 14.72 -22.36
N ILE A 209 -35.58 13.69 -22.37
CA ILE A 209 -35.91 12.26 -22.51
C ILE A 209 -36.45 11.66 -21.21
N ALA A 210 -36.24 12.33 -20.07
CA ALA A 210 -37.11 12.13 -18.91
C ALA A 210 -38.61 12.32 -19.26
N ALA A 211 -38.94 12.91 -20.42
CA ALA A 211 -40.29 13.02 -20.97
C ALA A 211 -40.59 12.18 -22.23
N GLU A 212 -39.65 11.60 -23.00
CA GLU A 212 -39.96 10.72 -24.16
C GLU A 212 -38.74 9.98 -24.77
N LEU A 213 -38.90 8.70 -25.12
CA LEU A 213 -37.85 7.79 -25.62
C LEU A 213 -37.44 8.05 -27.08
N SER A 214 -36.16 8.34 -27.34
CA SER A 214 -35.53 7.99 -28.62
C SER A 214 -34.05 7.62 -28.43
N THR A 215 -33.63 6.50 -29.02
CA THR A 215 -32.23 6.07 -29.11
C THR A 215 -31.57 6.75 -30.31
N ARG A 216 -30.81 7.81 -30.06
CA ARG A 216 -30.06 8.54 -31.09
C ARG A 216 -28.78 7.79 -31.49
N ARG A 217 -28.42 7.87 -32.77
CA ARG A 217 -27.15 7.36 -33.32
C ARG A 217 -26.02 8.33 -32.98
N LEU A 218 -24.93 7.80 -32.40
CA LEU A 218 -23.76 8.60 -32.03
C LEU A 218 -22.78 8.70 -33.20
N ASP A 219 -22.83 9.81 -33.94
CA ASP A 219 -22.07 9.96 -35.19
C ASP A 219 -20.58 10.27 -34.95
N ASN A 220 -20.19 10.98 -33.87
CA ASN A 220 -18.79 11.30 -33.54
C ASN A 220 -18.31 10.68 -32.22
N LYS A 221 -18.71 9.44 -31.96
CA LYS A 221 -18.26 8.67 -30.80
C LYS A 221 -16.73 8.61 -30.65
N ALA A 222 -16.01 8.44 -31.76
CA ALA A 222 -14.56 8.41 -31.76
C ALA A 222 -13.95 9.73 -31.27
N GLY A 223 -14.50 10.88 -31.68
CA GLY A 223 -14.06 12.21 -31.23
C GLY A 223 -14.25 12.41 -29.72
N ILE A 224 -15.36 11.90 -29.15
CA ILE A 224 -15.59 11.95 -27.69
C ILE A 224 -14.55 11.10 -26.95
N LEU A 225 -14.29 9.87 -27.41
CA LEU A 225 -13.28 9.02 -26.79
C LEU A 225 -11.87 9.64 -26.90
N THR A 226 -11.50 10.24 -28.03
CA THR A 226 -10.23 10.95 -28.18
C THR A 226 -10.14 12.19 -27.27
N LEU A 227 -11.24 12.94 -27.10
CA LEU A 227 -11.29 14.06 -26.16
C LEU A 227 -11.04 13.60 -24.71
N LEU A 228 -11.69 12.51 -24.30
CA LEU A 228 -11.56 11.92 -22.96
C LEU A 228 -10.19 11.29 -22.69
N GLN A 229 -9.44 10.95 -23.74
CA GLN A 229 -8.07 10.46 -23.64
C GLN A 229 -7.02 11.57 -23.43
N ARG A 230 -7.42 12.85 -23.51
CA ARG A 230 -6.48 13.97 -23.39
C ARG A 230 -5.80 13.99 -22.01
N PRO A 231 -4.52 14.43 -21.92
CA PRO A 231 -3.72 14.32 -20.68
C PRO A 231 -4.31 15.03 -19.46
N TRP A 232 -5.18 16.02 -19.66
CA TRP A 232 -5.81 16.77 -18.58
C TRP A 232 -6.52 15.86 -17.57
N PHE A 233 -7.26 14.84 -18.04
CA PHE A 233 -8.01 13.93 -17.16
C PHE A 233 -7.12 13.07 -16.24
N ARG A 234 -5.83 12.91 -16.57
CA ARG A 234 -4.90 12.01 -15.88
C ARG A 234 -4.13 12.68 -14.75
N ARG A 235 -4.07 14.02 -14.74
CA ARG A 235 -3.22 14.78 -13.82
C ARG A 235 -3.82 14.85 -12.41
N ILE A 236 -2.96 14.81 -11.40
CA ILE A 236 -3.38 14.93 -10.00
C ILE A 236 -3.95 16.33 -9.69
N TRP A 237 -3.27 17.39 -10.14
CA TRP A 237 -3.64 18.78 -9.84
C TRP A 237 -5.07 19.11 -10.25
N VAL A 238 -5.54 18.57 -11.38
CA VAL A 238 -6.89 18.77 -11.90
C VAL A 238 -7.97 18.47 -10.86
N LEU A 239 -7.77 17.48 -10.00
CA LEU A 239 -8.72 17.13 -8.94
C LEU A 239 -9.02 18.33 -8.04
N GLN A 240 -7.98 18.98 -7.53
CA GLN A 240 -8.11 20.12 -6.62
C GLN A 240 -8.73 21.33 -7.34
N GLU A 241 -8.35 21.56 -8.59
CA GLU A 241 -8.80 22.68 -9.40
C GLU A 241 -10.32 22.62 -9.61
N VAL A 242 -10.82 21.46 -10.06
CA VAL A 242 -12.26 21.26 -10.27
C VAL A 242 -13.02 20.99 -8.97
N ALA A 243 -12.39 20.48 -7.92
CA ALA A 243 -13.00 20.31 -6.59
C ALA A 243 -13.17 21.65 -5.85
N ALA A 244 -12.34 22.65 -6.13
CA ALA A 244 -12.45 23.97 -5.55
C ALA A 244 -13.43 24.88 -6.32
N ALA A 245 -13.54 24.68 -7.63
CA ALA A 245 -14.31 25.55 -8.53
C ALA A 245 -15.80 25.66 -8.15
N ARG A 246 -16.38 26.85 -8.23
CA ARG A 246 -17.85 27.04 -8.07
C ARG A 246 -18.60 27.06 -9.39
N HIS A 247 -17.91 27.50 -10.43
CA HIS A 247 -18.36 27.48 -11.81
C HIS A 247 -17.22 26.96 -12.67
N ILE A 248 -17.51 26.04 -13.58
CA ILE A 248 -16.52 25.40 -14.44
C ILE A 248 -16.96 25.59 -15.89
N LEU A 249 -16.07 26.17 -16.70
CA LEU A 249 -16.24 26.29 -18.14
C LEU A 249 -15.20 25.43 -18.82
N ILE A 250 -15.60 24.43 -19.59
CA ILE A 250 -14.70 23.54 -20.32
C ILE A 250 -14.57 24.04 -21.75
N LYS A 251 -13.33 24.24 -22.21
CA LYS A 251 -12.99 24.73 -23.55
C LYS A 251 -12.08 23.77 -24.31
N CYS A 252 -12.30 23.65 -25.62
CA CYS A 252 -11.45 22.91 -26.55
C CYS A 252 -11.44 23.63 -27.89
N GLY A 253 -10.33 24.28 -28.24
CA GLY A 253 -10.32 25.29 -29.29
C GLY A 253 -11.36 26.38 -29.00
N SER A 254 -12.17 26.74 -29.99
CA SER A 254 -13.25 27.72 -29.85
C SER A 254 -14.52 27.17 -29.18
N ALA A 255 -14.69 25.85 -29.10
CA ALA A 255 -15.87 25.23 -28.50
C ALA A 255 -15.83 25.30 -26.97
N GLU A 256 -17.00 25.52 -26.36
CA GLU A 256 -17.14 25.61 -24.91
C GLU A 256 -18.42 24.96 -24.40
N ILE A 257 -18.37 24.43 -23.18
CA ILE A 257 -19.50 23.80 -22.51
C ILE A 257 -19.42 24.05 -21.00
N ASP A 258 -20.58 24.20 -20.35
CA ASP A 258 -20.65 24.25 -18.90
C ASP A 258 -20.25 22.89 -18.29
N GLY A 259 -19.51 22.90 -17.18
CA GLY A 259 -19.04 21.67 -16.53
C GLY A 259 -20.16 20.73 -16.10
N PHE A 260 -21.31 21.25 -15.66
CA PHE A 260 -22.47 20.42 -15.32
C PHE A 260 -23.05 19.75 -16.56
N ALA A 261 -23.25 20.52 -17.65
CA ALA A 261 -23.72 19.99 -18.93
C ALA A 261 -22.77 18.93 -19.49
N PHE A 262 -21.45 19.13 -19.37
CA PHE A 262 -20.46 18.13 -19.76
C PHE A 262 -20.64 16.81 -18.99
N CYS A 263 -20.83 16.88 -17.67
CA CYS A 263 -20.99 15.68 -16.83
C CYS A 263 -22.32 14.95 -17.12
N SER A 264 -23.42 15.68 -17.24
CA SER A 264 -24.73 15.13 -17.64
C SER A 264 -24.65 14.46 -19.01
N GLY A 265 -24.08 15.16 -20.00
CA GLY A 265 -23.91 14.61 -21.34
C GLY A 265 -23.12 13.31 -21.36
N LEU A 266 -21.98 13.23 -20.65
CA LEU A 266 -21.21 11.99 -20.55
C LEU A 266 -22.00 10.84 -19.90
N ASN A 267 -22.80 11.14 -18.86
CA ASN A 267 -23.67 10.16 -18.22
C ASN A 267 -24.75 9.63 -19.18
N ALA A 268 -25.43 10.53 -19.89
CA ALA A 268 -26.47 10.21 -20.87
C ALA A 268 -25.94 9.30 -21.99
N LEU A 269 -24.72 9.55 -22.44
CA LEU A 269 -24.07 8.81 -23.52
C LEU A 269 -23.68 7.38 -23.15
N LYS A 270 -23.57 7.04 -21.85
CA LYS A 270 -23.22 5.69 -21.35
C LYS A 270 -21.95 5.09 -21.95
N LEU A 271 -20.98 5.93 -22.33
CA LEU A 271 -19.75 5.52 -23.03
C LEU A 271 -18.69 4.90 -22.12
N PHE A 272 -18.89 4.91 -20.80
CA PHE A 272 -17.87 4.50 -19.83
C PHE A 272 -17.40 3.06 -20.01
N ASN A 273 -18.29 2.15 -20.41
CA ASN A 273 -17.99 0.72 -20.60
C ASN A 273 -16.93 0.44 -21.68
N GLU A 274 -16.69 1.40 -22.58
CA GLU A 274 -15.75 1.25 -23.70
C GLU A 274 -14.37 1.85 -23.41
N LEU A 275 -14.25 2.62 -22.33
CA LEU A 275 -12.97 3.10 -21.85
C LEU A 275 -12.23 1.99 -21.11
N ARG A 276 -10.90 1.98 -21.23
CA ARG A 276 -10.04 1.17 -20.37
C ARG A 276 -10.33 1.48 -18.89
N ALA A 277 -10.21 0.49 -18.02
CA ALA A 277 -10.62 0.61 -16.62
C ALA A 277 -9.90 1.76 -15.86
N ASP A 278 -8.61 1.95 -16.15
CA ASP A 278 -7.78 3.04 -15.60
C ASP A 278 -8.34 4.42 -15.98
N LEU A 279 -8.57 4.63 -17.27
CA LEU A 279 -9.05 5.89 -17.82
C LEU A 279 -10.50 6.16 -17.40
N ARG A 280 -11.33 5.11 -17.34
CA ARG A 280 -12.70 5.19 -16.83
C ARG A 280 -12.74 5.73 -15.41
N ALA A 281 -11.92 5.17 -14.50
CA ALA A 281 -11.86 5.62 -13.11
C ALA A 281 -11.37 7.08 -12.99
N GLN A 282 -10.39 7.48 -13.80
CA GLN A 282 -9.89 8.85 -13.87
C GLN A 282 -10.99 9.83 -14.31
N ILE A 283 -11.76 9.50 -15.34
CA ILE A 283 -12.82 10.38 -15.85
C ILE A 283 -13.97 10.46 -14.85
N LEU A 284 -14.44 9.31 -14.33
CA LEU A 284 -15.56 9.27 -13.37
C LEU A 284 -15.26 10.13 -12.13
N SER A 285 -14.05 10.02 -11.58
CA SER A 285 -13.66 10.85 -10.43
C SER A 285 -13.61 12.35 -10.73
N VAL A 286 -13.12 12.77 -11.91
CA VAL A 286 -13.20 14.19 -12.31
C VAL A 286 -14.65 14.63 -12.48
N THR A 287 -15.49 13.83 -13.16
CA THR A 287 -16.90 14.20 -13.39
C THR A 287 -17.69 14.31 -12.08
N TYR A 288 -17.41 13.45 -11.10
CA TYR A 288 -17.98 13.55 -9.76
C TYR A 288 -17.65 14.90 -9.10
N LEU A 289 -16.37 15.30 -9.14
CA LEU A 289 -15.92 16.58 -8.57
C LEU A 289 -16.48 17.78 -9.33
N ILE A 290 -16.57 17.72 -10.66
CA ILE A 290 -17.16 18.81 -11.47
C ILE A 290 -18.64 18.99 -11.13
N ARG A 291 -19.41 17.90 -11.05
CA ARG A 291 -20.86 17.95 -10.80
C ARG A 291 -21.22 18.61 -9.46
N GLY A 292 -20.38 18.41 -8.44
CA GLY A 292 -20.55 19.04 -7.13
C GLY A 292 -20.35 20.56 -7.11
N ALA A 293 -19.76 21.15 -8.16
CA ALA A 293 -19.39 22.57 -8.19
C ALA A 293 -20.58 23.51 -7.94
N ILE A 294 -21.75 23.20 -8.51
CA ILE A 294 -22.96 24.03 -8.42
C ILE A 294 -23.54 24.14 -7.00
N PHE A 295 -23.21 23.20 -6.11
CA PHE A 295 -23.70 23.17 -4.73
C PHE A 295 -22.75 23.85 -3.74
N ARG A 296 -21.58 24.32 -4.19
CA ARG A 296 -20.56 24.90 -3.32
C ARG A 296 -20.93 26.33 -2.90
N PRO A 297 -20.79 26.69 -1.61
CA PRO A 297 -21.20 28.00 -1.12
C PRO A 297 -20.36 29.13 -1.72
N LYS A 298 -21.01 30.27 -2.03
CA LYS A 298 -20.35 31.48 -2.57
C LYS A 298 -19.53 32.26 -1.52
N TYR A 299 -19.74 31.98 -0.24
CA TYR A 299 -18.96 32.53 0.86
C TYR A 299 -18.00 31.44 1.36
N ALA A 300 -16.69 31.70 1.28
CA ALA A 300 -15.72 30.87 1.99
C ALA A 300 -15.83 31.25 3.48
N THR A 301 -16.31 30.34 4.32
CA THR A 301 -16.52 30.57 5.76
C THR A 301 -15.21 30.66 6.54
N ASN A 302 -14.11 30.17 5.98
CA ASN A 302 -12.86 30.03 6.73
C ASN A 302 -11.96 31.25 6.49
N GLN A 303 -11.93 32.13 7.50
CA GLN A 303 -10.89 33.14 7.71
C GLN A 303 -9.59 32.55 8.28
N SER A 304 -9.54 31.24 8.53
CA SER A 304 -8.37 30.57 9.06
C SER A 304 -7.27 30.42 8.01
N ASP A 305 -6.02 30.41 8.48
CA ASP A 305 -4.83 30.11 7.67
C ASP A 305 -4.89 28.69 7.06
N ASN A 306 -5.65 27.77 7.68
CA ASN A 306 -5.90 26.41 7.18
C ASN A 306 -7.22 26.34 6.39
N PHE A 307 -7.19 26.73 5.12
CA PHE A 307 -8.31 26.55 4.20
C PHE A 307 -8.39 25.08 3.74
N SER A 308 -9.58 24.49 3.78
CA SER A 308 -9.87 23.15 3.27
C SER A 308 -11.22 23.13 2.55
N LEU A 309 -11.32 22.29 1.51
CA LEU A 309 -12.56 22.01 0.80
C LEU A 309 -13.44 20.97 1.53
N ASN A 310 -12.94 20.34 2.59
CA ASN A 310 -13.64 19.35 3.40
C ASN A 310 -14.29 18.23 2.56
N ILE A 311 -13.56 17.68 1.59
CA ILE A 311 -14.10 16.69 0.64
C ILE A 311 -14.18 15.32 1.30
N ARG A 312 -13.03 14.80 1.71
CA ARG A 312 -12.84 13.50 2.38
C ARG A 312 -11.53 13.53 3.16
N PRO A 313 -11.31 12.61 4.09
CA PRO A 313 -10.03 12.52 4.78
C PRO A 313 -8.88 12.17 3.83
N LEU A 314 -7.66 12.58 4.16
CA LEU A 314 -6.49 12.50 3.27
C LEU A 314 -6.13 11.06 2.92
N GLY A 315 -6.28 10.12 3.85
CA GLY A 315 -6.02 8.69 3.59
C GLY A 315 -6.89 8.14 2.48
N GLU A 316 -8.18 8.47 2.50
CA GLU A 316 -9.12 8.08 1.45
C GLU A 316 -8.83 8.77 0.12
N LEU A 317 -8.54 10.08 0.13
CA LEU A 317 -8.18 10.81 -1.08
C LEU A 317 -6.94 10.22 -1.76
N ILE A 318 -5.93 9.83 -0.99
CA ILE A 318 -4.72 9.21 -1.50
C ILE A 318 -5.06 7.87 -2.16
N GLU A 319 -5.82 7.01 -1.50
CA GLU A 319 -6.18 5.68 -2.01
C GLU A 319 -7.10 5.75 -3.24
N MET A 320 -7.79 6.88 -3.45
CA MET A 320 -8.53 7.16 -4.67
C MET A 320 -7.63 7.63 -5.83
N TYR A 321 -6.57 8.38 -5.54
CA TYR A 321 -5.94 9.26 -6.55
C TYR A 321 -4.43 9.14 -6.73
N HIS A 322 -3.74 8.34 -5.93
CA HIS A 322 -2.27 8.24 -5.96
C HIS A 322 -1.68 7.76 -7.31
N THR A 323 -2.48 7.09 -8.16
CA THR A 323 -2.06 6.66 -9.52
C THR A 323 -2.12 7.75 -10.58
N ARG A 324 -2.58 8.95 -10.23
CA ARG A 324 -2.61 10.07 -11.18
C ARG A 324 -1.22 10.58 -11.52
N GLU A 325 -1.11 11.11 -12.74
CA GLU A 325 0.13 11.64 -13.28
C GLU A 325 0.53 12.94 -12.56
N ALA A 326 1.80 13.01 -12.16
CA ALA A 326 2.41 14.15 -11.49
C ALA A 326 3.84 14.34 -12.00
N THR A 327 4.21 15.58 -12.32
CA THR A 327 5.59 15.89 -12.76
C THR A 327 6.57 15.75 -11.61
N ASN A 328 6.21 16.28 -10.42
CA ASN A 328 6.92 16.01 -9.18
C ASN A 328 6.11 15.02 -8.35
N ARG A 329 6.73 13.94 -7.89
CA ARG A 329 6.06 12.91 -7.11
C ARG A 329 5.37 13.44 -5.85
N ARG A 330 5.94 14.46 -5.21
CA ARG A 330 5.35 15.11 -4.02
C ARG A 330 3.96 15.70 -4.30
N ASP A 331 3.70 16.08 -5.55
CA ASP A 331 2.41 16.66 -5.96
C ASP A 331 1.27 15.64 -5.84
N LYS A 332 1.56 14.33 -5.85
CA LYS A 332 0.56 13.29 -5.56
C LYS A 332 -0.06 13.44 -4.17
N VAL A 333 0.69 14.04 -3.23
CA VAL A 333 0.22 14.36 -1.88
C VAL A 333 -0.25 15.82 -1.80
N TYR A 334 0.56 16.76 -2.29
CA TYR A 334 0.29 18.20 -2.12
C TYR A 334 -1.00 18.66 -2.79
N ALA A 335 -1.37 18.07 -3.93
CA ALA A 335 -2.65 18.37 -4.59
C ALA A 335 -3.87 17.93 -3.78
N LEU A 336 -3.70 17.02 -2.81
CA LEU A 336 -4.80 16.46 -2.03
C LEU A 336 -4.95 17.14 -0.65
N LEU A 337 -3.91 17.84 -0.17
CA LEU A 337 -3.92 18.50 1.14
C LEU A 337 -5.09 19.49 1.28
N GLY A 338 -5.28 20.37 0.28
CA GLY A 338 -6.38 21.34 0.29
C GLY A 338 -7.77 20.74 0.10
N MET A 339 -7.86 19.48 -0.34
CA MET A 339 -9.11 18.73 -0.46
C MET A 339 -9.48 17.99 0.83
N SER A 340 -8.49 17.72 1.70
CA SER A 340 -8.65 16.88 2.88
C SER A 340 -9.55 17.50 3.95
N SER A 341 -10.45 16.71 4.54
CA SER A 341 -11.19 17.08 5.75
C SER A 341 -10.35 17.02 7.03
N ASP A 342 -9.20 16.34 6.99
CA ASP A 342 -8.27 16.32 8.12
C ASP A 342 -7.53 17.66 8.23
N ASN A 343 -6.78 17.86 9.32
CA ASN A 343 -5.87 18.99 9.50
C ASN A 343 -4.40 18.55 9.35
N PRO A 344 -3.92 18.24 8.14
CA PRO A 344 -2.56 17.75 7.92
C PRO A 344 -1.49 18.78 8.32
N THR A 345 -1.79 20.08 8.22
CA THR A 345 -0.87 21.15 8.61
C THR A 345 -0.51 21.08 10.10
N ALA A 346 -1.45 20.71 10.97
CA ALA A 346 -1.19 20.54 12.40
C ALA A 346 -0.21 19.39 12.69
N ALA A 347 -0.11 18.42 11.78
CA ALA A 347 0.84 17.31 11.82
C ALA A 347 2.14 17.60 11.03
N GLY A 348 2.36 18.85 10.59
CA GLY A 348 3.55 19.22 9.82
C GLY A 348 3.54 18.73 8.36
N LEU A 349 2.38 18.30 7.84
CA LEU A 349 2.20 17.95 6.43
C LEU A 349 1.71 19.17 5.64
N PHE A 350 2.64 19.81 4.93
CA PHE A 350 2.38 20.94 4.05
C PHE A 350 3.27 20.86 2.79
N ALA A 351 2.97 21.66 1.77
CA ALA A 351 3.75 21.64 0.53
C ALA A 351 5.13 22.26 0.75
N ASP A 352 6.16 21.42 0.74
CA ASP A 352 7.57 21.77 0.94
C ASP A 352 8.42 21.10 -0.15
N TYR A 353 8.99 21.91 -1.04
CA TYR A 353 9.78 21.40 -2.16
C TYR A 353 11.28 21.28 -1.82
N GLU A 354 11.68 21.48 -0.57
CA GLU A 354 13.04 21.22 -0.07
C GLU A 354 13.20 19.80 0.48
N ILE A 355 12.18 19.24 1.12
CA ILE A 355 12.25 17.87 1.66
C ILE A 355 12.29 16.82 0.55
N SER A 356 12.85 15.64 0.81
CA SER A 356 12.87 14.53 -0.15
C SER A 356 11.50 13.84 -0.27
N TRP A 357 11.33 12.96 -1.27
CA TRP A 357 10.11 12.16 -1.38
C TRP A 357 10.03 11.16 -0.23
N LYS A 358 11.15 10.50 0.10
CA LYS A 358 11.26 9.58 1.24
C LYS A 358 10.80 10.23 2.54
N GLU A 359 11.24 11.46 2.81
CA GLU A 359 10.86 12.17 4.03
C GLU A 359 9.36 12.50 4.06
N LEU A 360 8.81 13.02 2.95
CA LEU A 360 7.38 13.30 2.85
C LEU A 360 6.53 12.04 3.03
N PHE A 361 6.94 10.95 2.37
CA PHE A 361 6.20 9.69 2.42
C PHE A 361 6.25 9.06 3.81
N ASN A 362 7.37 9.20 4.54
CA ASN A 362 7.44 8.80 5.94
C ASN A 362 6.50 9.62 6.85
N LYS A 363 6.51 10.96 6.72
CA LYS A 363 5.58 11.84 7.46
C LYS A 363 4.13 11.48 7.19
N LEU A 364 3.81 11.12 5.95
CA LEU A 364 2.48 10.71 5.54
C LEU A 364 2.04 9.40 6.22
N ILE A 365 2.93 8.41 6.33
CA ILE A 365 2.64 7.13 6.99
C ILE A 365 2.33 7.34 8.47
N HIS A 366 3.17 8.10 9.17
CA HIS A 366 2.95 8.37 10.59
C HIS A 366 1.70 9.22 10.86
N PHE A 367 1.34 10.11 9.94
CA PHE A 367 0.08 10.85 10.01
C PHE A 367 -1.15 9.95 9.93
N PHE A 368 -1.13 8.90 9.09
CA PHE A 368 -2.26 7.98 8.96
C PHE A 368 -2.33 6.91 10.04
N LEU A 369 -1.17 6.42 10.46
CA LEU A 369 -1.05 5.33 11.41
C LEU A 369 -0.69 5.89 12.78
N SER A 370 0.58 5.82 13.18
CA SER A 370 1.06 6.36 14.44
C SER A 370 2.59 6.49 14.42
N GLU A 371 3.16 7.14 15.44
CA GLU A 371 4.62 7.15 15.67
C GLU A 371 5.14 5.79 16.20
N LEU A 372 4.25 4.83 16.52
CA LEU A 372 4.61 3.52 17.07
C LEU A 372 4.92 2.47 15.99
N VAL A 373 4.59 2.74 14.73
CA VAL A 373 4.95 1.86 13.62
C VAL A 373 6.38 2.17 13.16
N SER A 374 7.14 1.15 12.80
CA SER A 374 8.41 1.32 12.10
C SER A 374 8.19 1.28 10.59
N VAL A 375 8.99 2.04 9.85
CA VAL A 375 8.90 2.13 8.40
C VAL A 375 10.26 1.84 7.78
N ASP A 376 10.31 0.83 6.93
CA ASP A 376 11.52 0.36 6.27
C ASP A 376 11.39 0.38 4.75
N GLY A 377 12.55 0.34 4.07
CA GLY A 377 12.63 0.20 2.61
C GLY A 377 12.31 1.48 1.81
N LEU A 378 12.09 2.62 2.47
CA LEU A 378 11.82 3.88 1.79
C LEU A 378 13.01 4.39 0.97
N SER A 379 12.72 4.81 -0.26
CA SER A 379 13.69 5.43 -1.17
C SER A 379 13.04 6.57 -1.96
N ASP A 380 13.86 7.50 -2.45
CA ASP A 380 13.36 8.60 -3.28
C ASP A 380 12.91 8.16 -4.68
N ASP A 381 13.25 6.94 -5.10
CA ASP A 381 12.93 6.41 -6.44
C ASP A 381 11.69 5.51 -6.44
N LYS A 382 11.26 5.00 -5.28
CA LYS A 382 10.11 4.09 -5.15
C LYS A 382 8.93 4.74 -4.44
N GLU A 383 7.74 4.23 -4.75
CA GLU A 383 6.46 4.61 -4.13
C GLU A 383 5.88 3.45 -3.31
N ASN A 384 6.73 2.77 -2.57
CA ASN A 384 6.31 1.69 -1.68
C ASN A 384 6.97 1.79 -0.31
N ALA A 385 6.26 1.27 0.68
CA ALA A 385 6.72 1.23 2.06
C ALA A 385 6.42 -0.15 2.67
N VAL A 386 7.36 -0.62 3.48
CA VAL A 386 7.17 -1.73 4.39
C VAL A 386 6.96 -1.15 5.78
N ILE A 387 5.82 -1.42 6.39
CA ILE A 387 5.44 -0.85 7.67
C ILE A 387 5.28 -1.99 8.67
N GLU A 388 5.97 -1.93 9.80
CA GLU A 388 5.85 -2.92 10.86
C GLU A 388 5.25 -2.29 12.11
N GLY A 389 4.35 -3.02 12.78
CA GLY A 389 3.70 -2.50 13.98
C GLY A 389 2.76 -3.51 14.61
N LYS A 390 2.32 -3.22 15.83
CA LYS A 390 1.33 -4.06 16.52
C LYS A 390 -0.07 -3.66 16.12
N GLY A 391 -0.98 -4.63 16.06
CA GLY A 391 -2.37 -4.41 15.68
C GLY A 391 -3.33 -5.43 16.26
N CYS A 392 -4.63 -5.17 16.09
CA CYS A 392 -5.70 -6.12 16.34
C CYS A 392 -6.71 -6.11 15.19
N ILE A 393 -7.34 -7.25 14.91
CA ILE A 393 -8.42 -7.33 13.92
C ILE A 393 -9.75 -6.99 14.58
N LEU A 394 -10.49 -6.07 13.96
CA LEU A 394 -11.82 -5.68 14.40
C LEU A 394 -12.91 -6.52 13.72
N GLY A 395 -12.71 -6.86 12.44
CA GLY A 395 -13.67 -7.58 11.63
C GLY A 395 -13.18 -7.91 10.23
N GLU A 396 -14.08 -8.45 9.42
CA GLU A 396 -13.83 -8.94 8.07
C GLU A 396 -14.89 -8.42 7.10
N VAL A 397 -14.49 -8.08 5.88
CA VAL A 397 -15.41 -7.67 4.82
C VAL A 397 -16.18 -8.90 4.33
N SER A 398 -17.50 -8.88 4.51
CA SER A 398 -18.41 -9.98 4.15
C SER A 398 -19.00 -9.82 2.74
N SER A 399 -19.23 -8.59 2.30
CA SER A 399 -19.66 -8.28 0.92
C SER A 399 -19.34 -6.85 0.53
N VAL A 400 -19.23 -6.60 -0.77
CA VAL A 400 -19.02 -5.26 -1.35
C VAL A 400 -20.03 -5.04 -2.45
N LYS A 401 -20.78 -3.95 -2.39
CA LYS A 401 -21.75 -3.53 -3.40
C LYS A 401 -21.33 -2.17 -3.94
N ARG A 402 -21.07 -2.06 -5.25
CA ARG A 402 -20.79 -0.76 -5.86
C ARG A 402 -22.08 0.00 -6.11
N ASN A 403 -22.06 1.30 -5.87
CA ASN A 403 -23.19 2.16 -6.21
C ASN A 403 -23.26 2.33 -7.74
N ALA A 404 -24.38 1.92 -8.33
CA ALA A 404 -24.55 1.80 -9.78
C ALA A 404 -24.58 3.14 -10.53
N ILE A 405 -24.76 4.27 -9.84
CA ILE A 405 -25.02 5.55 -10.52
C ILE A 405 -23.72 6.30 -10.87
N TRP A 406 -22.69 6.26 -10.03
CA TRP A 406 -21.45 7.04 -10.23
C TRP A 406 -20.16 6.26 -9.98
N GLU A 407 -20.25 5.02 -9.48
CA GLU A 407 -19.14 4.13 -9.17
C GLU A 407 -18.03 4.72 -8.26
N ASP A 408 -18.22 5.89 -7.62
CA ASP A 408 -17.23 6.55 -6.75
C ASP A 408 -17.35 6.12 -5.27
N ARG A 409 -18.43 5.41 -4.93
CA ARG A 409 -18.72 4.86 -3.62
C ARG A 409 -19.06 3.37 -3.72
N GLN A 410 -18.69 2.66 -2.67
CA GLN A 410 -18.98 1.26 -2.46
C GLN A 410 -19.49 1.03 -1.03
N ASP A 411 -20.54 0.24 -0.92
CA ASP A 411 -21.13 -0.19 0.34
C ASP A 411 -20.44 -1.51 0.74
N VAL A 412 -19.72 -1.47 1.85
CA VAL A 412 -18.87 -2.55 2.35
C VAL A 412 -19.49 -3.11 3.62
N ALA A 413 -20.02 -4.32 3.53
CA ALA A 413 -20.58 -5.01 4.68
C ALA A 413 -19.46 -5.67 5.51
N ILE A 414 -19.55 -5.56 6.84
CA ILE A 414 -18.51 -5.97 7.78
C ILE A 414 -19.09 -6.96 8.79
N THR A 415 -18.39 -8.06 8.98
CA THR A 415 -18.62 -9.00 10.07
C THR A 415 -17.64 -8.70 11.20
N TRP A 416 -18.14 -8.07 12.26
CA TRP A 416 -17.39 -7.76 13.49
C TRP A 416 -17.16 -9.03 14.31
N ARG A 417 -15.99 -9.14 14.96
CA ARG A 417 -15.63 -10.32 15.78
C ARG A 417 -15.16 -9.98 17.18
N ASN A 418 -14.33 -8.95 17.31
CA ASN A 418 -13.67 -8.59 18.57
C ASN A 418 -14.19 -7.25 19.13
N VAL A 419 -15.45 -6.92 18.84
CA VAL A 419 -16.08 -5.68 19.28
C VAL A 419 -17.16 -6.01 20.32
N PRO A 420 -17.19 -5.31 21.48
CA PRO A 420 -18.22 -5.53 22.50
C PRO A 420 -19.64 -5.45 21.93
N SER A 421 -20.49 -6.42 22.31
CA SER A 421 -21.84 -6.57 21.75
C SER A 421 -22.77 -5.37 21.96
N TYR A 422 -22.51 -4.51 22.96
CA TYR A 422 -23.26 -3.29 23.22
C TYR A 422 -22.89 -2.10 22.32
N ILE A 423 -21.73 -2.16 21.65
CA ILE A 423 -21.35 -1.20 20.60
C ILE A 423 -22.05 -1.58 19.27
N CYS A 424 -22.45 -2.84 19.12
CA CYS A 424 -23.08 -3.39 17.92
C CYS A 424 -24.62 -3.47 17.99
N VAL A 425 -25.29 -2.61 18.76
CA VAL A 425 -26.75 -2.70 18.93
C VAL A 425 -27.49 -2.16 17.70
N LYS A 426 -28.32 -3.05 17.12
CA LYS A 426 -29.47 -2.87 16.19
C LYS A 426 -29.81 -1.42 15.85
N GLU A 427 -29.72 -0.98 14.60
CA GLU A 427 -30.77 -1.19 13.58
C GLU A 427 -30.18 -1.15 12.15
N ALA A 428 -30.68 -2.04 11.28
CA ALA A 428 -30.68 -2.13 9.79
C ALA A 428 -29.51 -1.62 8.90
N TRP A 429 -28.57 -0.80 9.37
CA TRP A 429 -27.50 -0.17 8.58
C TRP A 429 -26.12 -0.18 9.28
N GLY A 430 -26.04 -0.59 10.56
CA GLY A 430 -24.78 -0.67 11.34
C GLY A 430 -23.75 -1.73 10.91
N PHE A 431 -24.02 -2.48 9.83
CA PHE A 431 -23.11 -3.49 9.28
C PHE A 431 -22.41 -3.03 8.00
N CYS A 432 -22.71 -1.84 7.48
CA CYS A 432 -22.27 -1.42 6.15
C CYS A 432 -21.59 -0.06 6.18
N TRP A 433 -20.33 0.01 5.73
CA TRP A 433 -19.60 1.25 5.54
C TRP A 433 -19.72 1.71 4.08
N THR A 434 -20.10 2.97 3.87
CA THR A 434 -20.01 3.58 2.54
C THR A 434 -18.61 4.16 2.35
N LEU A 435 -17.76 3.45 1.62
CA LEU A 435 -16.37 3.79 1.37
C LEU A 435 -16.16 4.39 -0.03
N PRO A 436 -15.06 5.12 -0.27
CA PRO A 436 -14.62 5.44 -1.62
C PRO A 436 -14.39 4.20 -2.45
N THR A 437 -14.67 4.27 -3.75
CA THR A 437 -14.01 3.38 -4.70
C THR A 437 -12.55 3.79 -4.82
N THR A 438 -11.65 2.90 -4.41
CA THR A 438 -10.20 3.09 -4.39
C THR A 438 -9.53 2.36 -5.55
N VAL A 439 -8.26 2.67 -5.81
CA VAL A 439 -7.52 2.02 -6.90
C VAL A 439 -7.37 0.51 -6.65
N LYS A 440 -7.03 0.13 -5.42
CA LYS A 440 -7.13 -1.27 -4.96
C LYS A 440 -8.56 -1.50 -4.48
N SER A 441 -9.32 -2.31 -5.21
CA SER A 441 -10.71 -2.61 -4.84
C SER A 441 -10.78 -3.39 -3.52
N VAL A 442 -11.65 -2.94 -2.62
CA VAL A 442 -12.05 -3.73 -1.44
C VAL A 442 -12.80 -4.96 -1.91
N GLN A 443 -12.54 -6.11 -1.29
CA GLN A 443 -13.09 -7.41 -1.64
C GLN A 443 -13.57 -8.16 -0.40
N LYS A 444 -14.45 -9.14 -0.63
CA LYS A 444 -14.83 -10.10 0.41
C LYS A 444 -13.58 -10.83 0.93
N GLY A 445 -13.43 -10.90 2.25
CA GLY A 445 -12.29 -11.52 2.92
C GLY A 445 -11.18 -10.54 3.31
N ASP A 446 -11.22 -9.28 2.85
CA ASP A 446 -10.33 -8.24 3.36
C ASP A 446 -10.61 -8.00 4.85
N LEU A 447 -9.57 -7.75 5.64
CA LEU A 447 -9.65 -7.59 7.09
C LEU A 447 -9.60 -6.12 7.50
N ILE A 448 -10.33 -5.79 8.56
CA ILE A 448 -10.30 -4.47 9.20
C ILE A 448 -9.40 -4.57 10.42
N CYS A 449 -8.27 -3.87 10.35
CA CYS A 449 -7.24 -3.86 11.37
C CYS A 449 -7.15 -2.49 12.03
N LEU A 450 -6.98 -2.44 13.34
CA LEU A 450 -6.56 -1.24 14.05
C LEU A 450 -5.11 -1.44 14.50
N LEU A 451 -4.21 -0.58 14.00
CA LEU A 451 -2.82 -0.55 14.46
C LEU A 451 -2.70 0.24 15.77
N GLN A 452 -1.72 -0.13 16.58
CA GLN A 452 -1.47 0.50 17.87
C GLN A 452 -1.17 1.99 17.70
N GLY A 453 -1.94 2.83 18.40
CA GLY A 453 -1.84 4.28 18.34
C GLY A 453 -2.53 4.93 17.14
N ALA A 454 -3.05 4.15 16.19
CA ALA A 454 -3.80 4.71 15.07
C ALA A 454 -5.20 5.14 15.50
N SER A 455 -5.65 6.29 14.97
CA SER A 455 -6.99 6.83 15.23
C SER A 455 -8.06 6.21 14.33
N ARG A 456 -7.65 5.56 13.24
CA ARG A 456 -8.53 5.04 12.19
C ARG A 456 -8.07 3.65 11.75
N PRO A 457 -9.00 2.78 11.35
CA PRO A 457 -8.67 1.42 10.94
C PRO A 457 -8.11 1.39 9.51
N THR A 458 -7.30 0.38 9.26
CA THR A 458 -6.69 0.05 7.98
C THR A 458 -7.39 -1.19 7.40
N ILE A 459 -7.68 -1.18 6.09
CA ILE A 459 -8.18 -2.37 5.38
C ILE A 459 -7.00 -3.11 4.75
N LEU A 460 -6.85 -4.37 5.12
CA LEU A 460 -5.72 -5.22 4.79
C LEU A 460 -6.15 -6.47 4.02
N ARG A 461 -5.34 -6.89 3.06
CA ARG A 461 -5.47 -8.18 2.37
C ARG A 461 -4.32 -9.11 2.75
N PRO A 462 -4.59 -10.33 3.24
CA PRO A 462 -3.54 -11.28 3.57
C PRO A 462 -2.82 -11.78 2.31
N TYR A 463 -1.49 -11.83 2.39
CA TYR A 463 -0.61 -12.61 1.53
C TYR A 463 0.16 -13.61 2.40
N ASN A 464 1.03 -14.42 1.80
CA ASN A 464 1.71 -15.50 2.50
C ASN A 464 2.47 -15.03 3.76
N ASP A 465 3.27 -13.97 3.65
CA ASP A 465 4.17 -13.48 4.71
C ASP A 465 4.01 -11.99 5.02
N HIS A 466 2.99 -11.33 4.49
CA HIS A 466 2.72 -9.91 4.71
C HIS A 466 1.26 -9.57 4.42
N TRP A 467 0.90 -8.32 4.68
CA TRP A 467 -0.44 -7.79 4.44
C TRP A 467 -0.37 -6.65 3.43
N ALA A 468 -1.07 -6.76 2.30
CA ALA A 468 -1.18 -5.62 1.40
C ALA A 468 -2.17 -4.62 1.97
N VAL A 469 -1.75 -3.35 2.02
CA VAL A 469 -2.66 -2.25 2.35
C VAL A 469 -3.58 -1.99 1.17
N ILE A 470 -4.89 -2.14 1.40
CA ILE A 470 -5.95 -1.81 0.45
C ILE A 470 -6.43 -0.39 0.66
N ILE A 471 -6.64 0.01 1.93
CA ILE A 471 -6.89 1.40 2.34
C ILE A 471 -6.12 1.66 3.63
N ILE A 472 -5.18 2.61 3.61
CA ILE A 472 -4.30 2.90 4.75
C ILE A 472 -5.04 3.39 6.00
N ALA A 473 -6.06 4.24 5.82
CA ALA A 473 -6.87 4.80 6.89
C ALA A 473 -8.29 5.10 6.40
N VAL A 474 -9.29 4.49 7.03
CA VAL A 474 -10.71 4.58 6.66
C VAL A 474 -11.50 5.39 7.69
N SER A 475 -12.53 6.14 7.29
CA SER A 475 -13.52 6.66 8.23
C SER A 475 -14.63 5.64 8.45
N PRO A 476 -14.84 5.15 9.67
CA PRO A 476 -16.08 4.47 10.04
C PRO A 476 -17.26 5.42 9.73
N ALA A 477 -18.37 4.89 9.22
CA ALA A 477 -19.54 5.71 8.92
C ALA A 477 -20.06 6.42 10.19
N GLY A 478 -20.24 7.76 10.14
CA GLY A 478 -20.83 8.55 11.23
C GLY A 478 -20.53 10.07 11.24
N ASP A 479 -19.53 10.58 10.51
CA ASP A 479 -19.05 11.96 10.77
C ASP A 479 -19.66 13.09 9.92
N SER A 480 -20.64 12.85 9.03
CA SER A 480 -21.11 13.93 8.16
C SER A 480 -22.32 14.73 8.65
N GLN A 481 -23.23 14.19 9.48
CA GLN A 481 -24.35 14.96 10.04
C GLN A 481 -24.83 14.32 11.34
N ALA A 482 -24.63 15.01 12.46
CA ALA A 482 -25.08 14.60 13.77
C ALA A 482 -26.61 14.38 13.80
N THR A 483 -27.03 13.12 13.95
CA THR A 483 -28.31 12.75 14.55
C THR A 483 -28.14 11.50 15.42
N THR A 484 -27.71 11.76 16.67
CA THR A 484 -28.15 11.13 17.93
C THR A 484 -27.98 9.63 18.22
N GLU A 485 -27.57 8.74 17.33
CA GLU A 485 -27.33 7.32 17.70
C GLU A 485 -26.13 6.67 16.96
N ASP A 486 -25.04 7.42 16.79
CA ASP A 486 -23.83 6.91 16.13
C ASP A 486 -22.97 6.05 17.08
N ILE A 487 -22.43 4.96 16.55
CA ILE A 487 -21.35 4.17 17.17
C ILE A 487 -20.28 5.17 17.64
N LYS A 488 -20.06 5.30 18.95
CA LYS A 488 -19.00 6.15 19.48
C LYS A 488 -17.65 5.49 19.20
N TRP A 489 -17.14 5.71 17.99
CA TRP A 489 -15.84 5.20 17.54
C TRP A 489 -14.73 5.53 18.55
N SER A 490 -14.80 6.71 19.16
CA SER A 490 -13.92 7.11 20.27
C SER A 490 -13.99 6.18 21.48
N GLU A 491 -15.17 5.71 21.88
CA GLU A 491 -15.34 4.74 22.97
C GLU A 491 -14.81 3.36 22.57
N LEU A 492 -15.01 2.94 21.32
CA LEU A 492 -14.42 1.70 20.80
C LEU A 492 -12.89 1.76 20.85
N LEU A 493 -12.29 2.84 20.34
CA LEU A 493 -10.84 3.05 20.41
C LEU A 493 -10.32 3.01 21.85
N GLN A 494 -11.03 3.63 22.80
CA GLN A 494 -10.65 3.61 24.22
C GLN A 494 -10.77 2.22 24.87
N SER A 495 -11.69 1.38 24.39
CA SER A 495 -11.87 0.02 24.90
C SER A 495 -10.76 -0.94 24.45
N ILE A 496 -10.10 -0.66 23.31
CA ILE A 496 -9.06 -1.51 22.75
C ILE A 496 -7.72 -1.17 23.41
N THR A 497 -7.31 -2.00 24.35
CA THR A 497 -6.04 -1.83 25.09
C THR A 497 -4.99 -2.88 24.73
N VAL A 498 -5.39 -3.95 24.03
CA VAL A 498 -4.53 -5.09 23.71
C VAL A 498 -4.36 -5.20 22.19
N PHE A 499 -3.10 -5.23 21.75
CA PHE A 499 -2.70 -5.40 20.34
C PHE A 499 -1.85 -6.67 20.23
N PRO A 500 -2.48 -7.84 20.03
CA PRO A 500 -1.81 -9.14 20.20
C PRO A 500 -0.91 -9.54 19.04
N HIS A 501 -1.08 -8.91 17.86
CA HIS A 501 -0.44 -9.37 16.63
C HIS A 501 0.61 -8.40 16.12
N ASP A 502 1.72 -8.95 15.64
CA ASP A 502 2.75 -8.24 14.90
C ASP A 502 2.39 -8.24 13.40
N PHE A 503 2.18 -7.06 12.82
CA PHE A 503 1.85 -6.87 11.41
C PHE A 503 3.05 -6.37 10.62
N ARG A 504 3.25 -6.95 9.42
CA ARG A 504 4.09 -6.39 8.37
C ARG A 504 3.22 -6.02 7.17
N LEU A 505 3.05 -4.74 6.95
CA LEU A 505 2.20 -4.17 5.92
C LEU A 505 3.04 -3.75 4.71
N GLU A 506 2.53 -4.01 3.51
CA GLU A 506 3.06 -3.48 2.27
C GLU A 506 2.10 -2.45 1.69
N TRP A 507 2.53 -1.19 1.75
CA TRP A 507 1.81 -0.09 1.13
C TRP A 507 2.50 0.29 -0.18
N ASP A 508 2.04 -0.33 -1.25
CA ASP A 508 2.60 -0.19 -2.60
C ASP A 508 1.70 0.65 -3.51
N TRP A 509 2.20 1.76 -4.03
CA TRP A 509 1.52 2.61 -5.01
C TRP A 509 1.87 2.26 -6.46
N ASP A 510 2.91 1.45 -6.72
CA ASP A 510 3.29 1.00 -8.07
C ASP A 510 2.38 -0.15 -8.52
N ILE A 511 1.14 0.19 -8.84
CA ILE A 511 0.15 -0.76 -9.35
C ILE A 511 0.41 -0.96 -10.84
N ASN A 512 1.41 -1.80 -11.16
CA ASN A 512 1.54 -2.33 -12.51
C ASN A 512 0.59 -3.54 -12.66
N PRO A 513 -0.50 -3.44 -13.45
CA PRO A 513 -1.45 -4.54 -13.63
C PRO A 513 -0.81 -5.79 -14.24
N ASP A 514 0.23 -5.64 -15.07
CA ASP A 514 0.95 -6.77 -15.66
C ASP A 514 1.77 -7.54 -14.61
N LYS A 515 2.17 -6.89 -13.51
CA LYS A 515 2.84 -7.56 -12.37
C LYS A 515 1.87 -8.26 -11.42
N GLN A 516 0.57 -7.94 -11.45
CA GLN A 516 -0.43 -8.57 -10.56
C GLN A 516 -0.85 -9.96 -11.04
N GLN A 517 -0.76 -10.26 -12.34
CA GLN A 517 -1.00 -11.62 -12.86
C GLN A 517 0.23 -12.54 -12.70
N ASP A 518 1.44 -11.99 -12.62
CA ASP A 518 2.69 -12.76 -12.54
C ASP A 518 3.33 -12.88 -11.16
N LYS A 519 2.77 -12.24 -10.11
CA LYS A 519 3.09 -12.65 -8.72
C LYS A 519 2.35 -13.94 -8.35
N ASN A 520 2.51 -14.98 -9.18
CA ASN A 520 2.35 -16.34 -8.70
C ASN A 520 3.34 -16.53 -7.55
N ASN A 521 2.85 -17.06 -6.43
CA ASN A 521 3.58 -17.35 -5.19
C ASN A 521 4.91 -18.12 -5.36
N HIS A 522 5.28 -18.58 -6.55
CA HIS A 522 6.52 -19.28 -6.83
C HIS A 522 7.77 -18.39 -6.98
N ASP A 523 7.63 -17.14 -7.47
CA ASP A 523 8.82 -16.31 -7.77
C ASP A 523 9.42 -15.61 -6.54
N TYR A 524 8.61 -15.30 -5.52
CA TYR A 524 9.11 -14.67 -4.29
C TYR A 524 10.07 -15.60 -3.53
N PHE A 525 9.76 -16.89 -3.45
CA PHE A 525 10.63 -17.88 -2.79
C PHE A 525 11.87 -18.24 -3.63
N ALA A 526 11.83 -18.06 -4.95
CA ALA A 526 13.03 -18.14 -5.77
C ALA A 526 14.02 -16.99 -5.47
N SER A 527 13.52 -15.84 -4.97
CA SER A 527 14.36 -14.69 -4.62
C SER A 527 14.96 -14.73 -3.20
N ILE A 528 14.39 -15.52 -2.27
CA ILE A 528 14.97 -15.79 -0.93
C ILE A 528 16.22 -16.70 -1.03
N LEU A 529 16.51 -17.25 -2.20
CA LEU A 529 17.66 -18.12 -2.46
C LEU A 529 18.98 -17.35 -2.39
N VAL A 530 19.56 -17.29 -1.19
CA VAL A 530 21.00 -17.12 -1.01
C VAL A 530 21.67 -18.49 -1.16
N PRO A 531 22.88 -18.62 -1.76
CA PRO A 531 23.56 -19.90 -1.91
C PRO A 531 23.69 -20.63 -0.58
N GLU A 532 23.67 -21.97 -0.60
CA GLU A 532 23.65 -22.93 0.53
C GLU A 532 24.77 -22.76 1.58
N HIS A 533 25.58 -21.70 1.50
CA HIS A 533 26.79 -21.48 2.27
C HIS A 533 26.90 -20.06 2.89
N SER A 534 25.91 -19.17 2.74
CA SER A 534 25.96 -17.83 3.35
C SER A 534 25.26 -17.78 4.73
N LYS A 535 25.84 -17.01 5.66
CA LYS A 535 25.28 -16.75 7.00
C LYS A 535 23.93 -16.04 6.97
N THR A 536 23.66 -15.23 5.94
CA THR A 536 22.44 -14.44 5.82
C THR A 536 21.24 -15.25 5.31
N GLY A 537 21.49 -16.31 4.54
CA GLY A 537 20.43 -17.05 3.83
C GLY A 537 19.40 -17.75 4.73
N TRP A 538 19.82 -18.37 5.83
CA TRP A 538 18.88 -19.06 6.73
C TRP A 538 18.24 -18.12 7.76
N GLU A 539 18.92 -17.05 8.18
CA GLU A 539 18.36 -15.98 9.03
C GLU A 539 17.18 -15.31 8.32
N ASP A 540 17.32 -15.03 7.03
CA ASP A 540 16.25 -14.47 6.19
C ASP A 540 15.08 -15.46 6.02
N CYS A 541 15.35 -16.77 5.90
CA CYS A 541 14.33 -17.81 5.87
C CYS A 541 13.56 -17.91 7.20
N LEU A 542 14.24 -17.81 8.36
CA LEU A 542 13.57 -17.84 9.66
C LEU A 542 12.69 -16.61 9.86
N LYS A 543 13.19 -15.42 9.49
CA LYS A 543 12.37 -14.20 9.49
C LYS A 543 11.12 -14.38 8.61
N ALA A 544 11.27 -14.95 7.41
CA ALA A 544 10.14 -15.25 6.53
C ALA A 544 9.15 -16.24 7.18
N ALA A 545 9.64 -17.30 7.82
CA ALA A 545 8.78 -18.25 8.52
C ALA A 545 8.00 -17.62 9.68
N THR A 546 8.65 -16.78 10.49
CA THR A 546 7.99 -16.00 11.55
C THR A 546 6.89 -15.09 10.98
N ARG A 547 7.16 -14.43 9.85
CA ARG A 547 6.16 -13.60 9.17
C ARG A 547 4.94 -14.41 8.70
N ILE A 548 5.16 -15.56 8.07
CA ILE A 548 4.08 -16.46 7.62
C ILE A 548 3.24 -16.93 8.81
N ARG A 549 3.90 -17.28 9.93
CA ARG A 549 3.24 -17.66 11.18
C ARG A 549 2.34 -16.55 11.70
N ASN A 550 2.83 -15.30 11.74
CA ASN A 550 2.04 -14.16 12.23
C ASN A 550 0.78 -13.97 11.40
N VAL A 551 0.86 -14.08 10.06
CA VAL A 551 -0.32 -14.05 9.20
C VAL A 551 -1.26 -15.21 9.52
N ARG A 552 -0.73 -16.44 9.66
CA ARG A 552 -1.53 -17.63 9.97
C ARG A 552 -2.31 -17.49 11.28
N LEU A 553 -1.69 -16.97 12.35
CA LEU A 553 -2.33 -16.78 13.65
C LEU A 553 -3.56 -15.88 13.54
N VAL A 554 -3.43 -14.76 12.82
CA VAL A 554 -4.55 -13.85 12.55
C VAL A 554 -5.63 -14.56 11.72
N LEU A 555 -5.26 -15.30 10.68
CA LEU A 555 -6.22 -16.03 9.83
C LEU A 555 -7.00 -17.12 10.57
N GLN A 556 -6.37 -17.78 11.56
CA GLN A 556 -7.03 -18.74 12.43
C GLN A 556 -8.07 -18.06 13.33
N GLU A 557 -7.74 -16.90 13.89
CA GLU A 557 -8.67 -16.09 14.69
C GLU A 557 -9.90 -15.66 13.88
N VAL A 558 -9.70 -15.22 12.63
CA VAL A 558 -10.82 -14.88 11.73
C VAL A 558 -11.45 -16.09 11.04
N LYS A 559 -11.09 -17.32 11.42
CA LYS A 559 -11.65 -18.57 10.86
C LYS A 559 -11.51 -18.71 9.34
N GLN A 560 -10.51 -18.07 8.73
CA GLN A 560 -10.16 -18.25 7.31
C GLN A 560 -9.25 -19.47 7.13
N TYR A 561 -9.74 -20.66 7.52
CA TYR A 561 -8.93 -21.88 7.61
C TYR A 561 -8.29 -22.32 6.29
N GLY A 562 -8.94 -22.06 5.15
CA GLY A 562 -8.39 -22.43 3.83
C GLY A 562 -7.07 -21.72 3.52
N VAL A 563 -6.99 -20.41 3.78
CA VAL A 563 -5.77 -19.62 3.60
C VAL A 563 -4.75 -19.94 4.71
N ALA A 564 -5.22 -20.14 5.94
CA ALA A 564 -4.35 -20.53 7.06
C ALA A 564 -3.62 -21.87 6.83
N VAL A 565 -4.30 -22.88 6.24
CA VAL A 565 -3.70 -24.18 5.90
C VAL A 565 -2.65 -24.03 4.79
N LYS A 566 -2.88 -23.15 3.81
CA LYS A 566 -1.89 -22.85 2.78
C LYS A 566 -0.63 -22.21 3.40
N ASN A 567 -0.80 -21.20 4.25
CA ASN A 567 0.32 -20.56 4.96
C ASN A 567 1.07 -21.57 5.85
N LEU A 568 0.36 -22.46 6.55
CA LEU A 568 0.99 -23.54 7.32
C LEU A 568 1.88 -24.43 6.44
N ARG A 569 1.39 -24.87 5.28
CA ARG A 569 2.21 -25.69 4.36
C ARG A 569 3.45 -24.95 3.87
N GLU A 570 3.32 -23.66 3.57
CA GLU A 570 4.44 -22.82 3.12
C GLU A 570 5.46 -22.58 4.24
N GLU A 571 5.01 -22.31 5.46
CA GLU A 571 5.85 -22.21 6.67
C GLU A 571 6.64 -23.50 6.89
N THR A 572 5.98 -24.66 6.85
CA THR A 572 6.61 -25.98 6.96
C THR A 572 7.63 -26.19 5.84
N ALA A 573 7.33 -25.82 4.60
CA ALA A 573 8.26 -25.96 3.47
C ALA A 573 9.52 -25.09 3.61
N VAL A 574 9.39 -23.84 4.07
CA VAL A 574 10.54 -22.95 4.35
C VAL A 574 11.44 -23.56 5.42
N LEU A 575 10.83 -24.05 6.50
CA LEU A 575 11.58 -24.57 7.64
C LEU A 575 12.20 -25.94 7.36
N GLU A 576 11.53 -26.82 6.60
CA GLU A 576 12.15 -28.04 6.07
C GLU A 576 13.40 -27.74 5.23
N ARG A 577 13.37 -26.66 4.43
CA ARG A 577 14.51 -26.26 3.60
C ARG A 577 15.67 -25.72 4.42
N VAL A 578 15.38 -24.96 5.49
CA VAL A 578 16.38 -24.52 6.48
C VAL A 578 17.01 -25.73 7.18
N LEU A 579 16.19 -26.68 7.64
CA LEU A 579 16.65 -27.90 8.31
C LEU A 579 17.53 -28.77 7.38
N ARG A 580 17.16 -28.93 6.11
CA ARG A 580 17.99 -29.63 5.11
C ARG A 580 19.34 -28.93 4.93
N SER A 581 19.36 -27.60 4.79
CA SER A 581 20.61 -26.82 4.69
C SER A 581 21.52 -27.03 5.90
N MET A 582 20.96 -26.94 7.12
CA MET A 582 21.70 -27.18 8.37
C MET A 582 22.22 -28.62 8.48
N SER A 583 21.44 -29.61 8.03
CA SER A 583 21.84 -31.03 8.03
C SER A 583 22.96 -31.32 7.03
N ASN A 584 22.97 -30.64 5.88
CA ASN A 584 24.02 -30.76 4.86
C ASN A 584 25.34 -30.13 5.34
N LEU A 585 25.27 -28.99 6.05
CA LEU A 585 26.41 -28.38 6.75
C LEU A 585 27.01 -29.30 7.83
N LYS A 586 26.19 -30.14 8.48
CA LYS A 586 26.66 -31.13 9.46
C LYS A 586 27.37 -32.30 8.78
N LYS A 587 26.95 -32.71 7.57
CA LYS A 587 27.56 -33.81 6.81
C LYS A 587 28.90 -33.45 6.16
N THR A 588 29.09 -32.22 5.71
CA THR A 588 30.35 -31.78 5.06
C THR A 588 31.49 -31.51 6.04
N CYS A 589 31.21 -31.40 7.34
CA CYS A 589 32.20 -31.15 8.38
C CYS A 589 32.63 -32.39 9.20
N LEU A 590 32.26 -33.60 8.78
CA LEU A 590 32.71 -34.84 9.42
C LEU A 590 34.17 -35.17 9.02
N GLY A 591 35.11 -34.36 9.50
CA GLY A 591 36.50 -34.73 9.71
C GLY A 591 36.82 -34.70 11.22
N PRO A 592 37.80 -35.46 11.73
CA PRO A 592 37.84 -35.86 13.14
C PRO A 592 38.33 -34.83 14.17
N GLU A 593 38.52 -33.56 13.82
CA GLU A 593 39.15 -32.58 14.71
C GLU A 593 38.48 -31.22 14.60
N ASP A 594 37.45 -30.93 15.41
CA ASP A 594 36.91 -29.55 15.54
C ASP A 594 35.89 -29.43 16.71
N SER A 595 36.24 -29.85 17.94
CA SER A 595 35.37 -29.67 19.12
C SER A 595 35.14 -28.18 19.48
N GLU A 596 36.11 -27.31 19.20
CA GLU A 596 35.99 -25.86 19.44
C GLU A 596 35.04 -25.14 18.45
N LYS A 597 34.81 -25.71 17.25
CA LYS A 597 33.81 -25.17 16.31
C LYS A 597 32.40 -25.65 16.65
N GLU A 598 32.25 -26.70 17.45
CA GLU A 598 30.96 -27.25 17.89
C GLU A 598 30.35 -26.38 19.00
N ASP A 599 31.14 -25.97 20.00
CA ASP A 599 30.72 -25.05 21.07
C ASP A 599 30.32 -23.65 20.57
N ALA A 600 31.03 -23.12 19.57
CA ALA A 600 30.70 -21.83 18.95
C ALA A 600 29.42 -21.90 18.07
N LYS A 601 29.05 -23.09 17.59
CA LYS A 601 27.80 -23.35 16.83
C LYS A 601 26.64 -23.54 17.80
N GLU A 602 26.84 -24.26 18.90
CA GLU A 602 25.86 -24.44 19.98
C GLU A 602 25.50 -23.12 20.64
N THR A 603 26.49 -22.27 20.95
CA THR A 603 26.28 -20.91 21.46
C THR A 603 25.44 -20.03 20.51
N ARG A 604 25.55 -20.24 19.19
CA ARG A 604 24.80 -19.50 18.16
C ARG A 604 23.37 -20.03 17.96
N VAL A 605 23.17 -21.34 18.03
CA VAL A 605 21.82 -21.93 18.08
C VAL A 605 21.10 -21.44 19.33
N ASN A 606 21.82 -21.28 20.45
CA ASN A 606 21.28 -20.75 21.71
C ASN A 606 20.89 -19.26 21.63
N GLN A 607 21.63 -18.43 20.89
CA GLN A 607 21.22 -17.05 20.58
C GLN A 607 20.00 -17.00 19.62
N LEU A 608 19.88 -17.96 18.70
CA LEU A 608 18.74 -18.11 17.78
C LEU A 608 17.43 -18.43 18.48
N ILE A 609 17.54 -19.20 19.56
CA ILE A 609 16.42 -19.61 20.39
C ILE A 609 15.83 -18.36 21.03
N GLU A 610 16.58 -17.36 21.49
CA GLU A 610 16.02 -16.24 22.29
C GLU A 610 14.98 -15.33 21.58
N ASP A 611 14.86 -15.28 20.25
CA ASP A 611 14.12 -14.21 19.53
C ASP A 611 12.82 -14.63 18.78
N LYS A 612 11.88 -15.30 19.45
CA LYS A 612 10.51 -15.68 18.96
C LYS A 612 10.40 -16.87 17.96
N GLY A 613 11.49 -17.55 17.57
CA GLY A 613 11.48 -18.72 16.67
C GLY A 613 11.33 -20.11 17.34
N GLN A 614 11.28 -20.15 18.67
CA GLN A 614 11.42 -21.38 19.49
C GLN A 614 10.32 -22.41 19.24
N TRP A 615 9.07 -21.96 19.25
CA TRP A 615 7.88 -22.79 19.05
C TRP A 615 7.89 -23.54 17.73
N THR A 616 8.15 -22.80 16.65
CA THR A 616 8.03 -23.34 15.30
C THR A 616 9.13 -24.37 15.05
N LEU A 617 10.32 -24.13 15.60
CA LEU A 617 11.42 -25.07 15.57
C LEU A 617 11.13 -26.33 16.40
N LEU A 618 10.48 -26.20 17.56
CA LEU A 618 10.08 -27.33 18.41
C LEU A 618 9.04 -28.23 17.71
N CYS A 619 7.97 -27.64 17.16
CA CYS A 619 6.93 -28.41 16.45
C CYS A 619 7.48 -29.18 15.26
N LEU A 620 8.35 -28.56 14.47
CA LEU A 620 8.90 -29.20 13.27
C LEU A 620 9.98 -30.22 13.58
N ALA A 621 10.80 -29.98 14.61
CA ALA A 621 11.72 -30.99 15.09
C ALA A 621 10.96 -32.22 15.60
N ALA A 622 9.81 -32.01 16.24
CA ALA A 622 8.92 -33.08 16.68
C ALA A 622 8.21 -33.79 15.52
N GLU A 623 7.74 -33.06 14.49
CA GLU A 623 7.07 -33.64 13.31
C GLU A 623 8.03 -34.37 12.35
N ASN A 624 9.33 -34.03 12.36
CA ASN A 624 10.34 -34.61 11.45
C ASN A 624 11.34 -35.56 12.15
N GLY A 625 11.16 -35.86 13.43
CA GLY A 625 12.01 -36.84 14.12
C GLY A 625 13.42 -36.32 14.46
N HIS A 626 13.60 -35.01 14.60
CA HIS A 626 14.92 -34.41 14.86
C HIS A 626 15.25 -34.36 16.37
N GLU A 627 15.56 -35.53 16.92
CA GLU A 627 15.85 -35.75 18.34
C GLU A 627 16.91 -34.80 18.91
N THR A 628 18.00 -34.56 18.18
CA THR A 628 19.10 -33.68 18.65
C THR A 628 18.68 -32.23 18.81
N ILE A 629 17.69 -31.76 18.01
CA ILE A 629 17.19 -30.39 18.09
C ILE A 629 16.22 -30.26 19.26
N ILE A 630 15.34 -31.24 19.47
CA ILE A 630 14.47 -31.32 20.65
C ILE A 630 15.33 -31.32 21.92
N LYS A 631 16.36 -32.16 21.97
CA LYS A 631 17.27 -32.24 23.11
C LYS A 631 17.94 -30.90 23.41
N LEU A 632 18.48 -30.24 22.39
CA LEU A 632 19.13 -28.93 22.55
C LEU A 632 18.15 -27.83 22.98
N LEU A 633 16.90 -27.86 22.48
CA LEU A 633 15.84 -26.94 22.91
C LEU A 633 15.41 -27.17 24.38
N LEU A 634 15.47 -28.40 24.87
CA LEU A 634 15.11 -28.75 26.24
C LEU A 634 16.26 -28.54 27.24
N ASP A 635 17.49 -28.85 26.85
CA ASP A 635 18.69 -28.78 27.71
C ASP A 635 19.16 -27.35 27.98
N THR A 636 18.78 -26.38 27.15
CA THR A 636 19.23 -24.98 27.26
C THR A 636 18.68 -24.22 28.47
N GLY A 637 17.66 -24.74 29.17
CA GLY A 637 17.19 -24.28 30.49
C GLY A 637 16.70 -22.81 30.61
N LYS A 638 16.87 -21.99 29.58
CA LYS A 638 16.51 -20.56 29.49
C LYS A 638 15.18 -20.30 28.76
N VAL A 639 14.51 -21.36 28.33
CA VAL A 639 13.38 -21.32 27.38
C VAL A 639 12.05 -21.42 28.12
N ASN A 640 11.22 -20.38 28.02
CA ASN A 640 9.91 -20.35 28.66
C ASN A 640 8.84 -20.95 27.73
N LEU A 641 9.00 -22.22 27.35
CA LEU A 641 8.02 -22.94 26.51
C LEU A 641 6.68 -23.00 27.24
N HIS A 642 5.63 -22.46 26.62
CA HIS A 642 4.29 -22.48 27.19
C HIS A 642 3.71 -23.91 27.14
N ARG A 643 2.76 -24.20 28.02
CA ARG A 643 2.13 -25.53 28.13
C ARG A 643 1.48 -25.98 26.81
N GLU A 644 0.76 -25.08 26.16
CA GLU A 644 0.08 -25.34 24.88
C GLU A 644 1.06 -25.65 23.76
N GLU A 645 2.26 -25.05 23.85
CA GLU A 645 3.31 -25.27 22.89
C GLU A 645 3.85 -26.71 23.03
N LEU A 646 4.38 -27.06 24.19
CA LEU A 646 4.89 -28.41 24.42
C LEU A 646 3.83 -29.50 24.12
N GLN A 647 2.55 -29.22 24.37
CA GLN A 647 1.45 -30.15 24.09
C GLN A 647 1.26 -30.46 22.60
N THR A 648 1.41 -29.45 21.73
CA THR A 648 1.24 -29.65 20.28
C THR A 648 2.45 -30.35 19.67
N ALA A 649 3.67 -30.01 20.13
CA ALA A 649 4.88 -30.72 19.72
C ALA A 649 4.82 -32.20 20.13
N LEU A 650 4.33 -32.47 21.34
CA LEU A 650 4.10 -33.83 21.83
C LEU A 650 3.12 -34.58 20.90
N TRP A 651 2.00 -33.94 20.57
CA TRP A 651 1.01 -34.52 19.65
C TRP A 651 1.60 -34.84 18.27
N LEU A 652 2.39 -33.93 17.68
CA LEU A 652 3.03 -34.16 16.38
C LEU A 652 4.01 -35.34 16.41
N ALA A 653 4.81 -35.45 17.47
CA ALA A 653 5.73 -36.57 17.67
C ALA A 653 5.00 -37.90 17.87
N GLU A 654 3.90 -37.89 18.62
CA GLU A 654 3.03 -39.05 18.83
C GLU A 654 2.43 -39.51 17.51
N GLN A 655 1.83 -38.63 16.71
CA GLN A 655 1.25 -38.98 15.40
C GLN A 655 2.24 -39.65 14.44
N LYS A 656 3.52 -39.25 14.51
CA LYS A 656 4.58 -39.78 13.64
C LYS A 656 5.32 -40.98 14.23
N GLY A 657 5.02 -41.37 15.47
CA GLY A 657 5.63 -42.52 16.13
C GLY A 657 7.07 -42.29 16.63
N TYR A 658 7.51 -41.04 16.83
CA TYR A 658 8.89 -40.76 17.24
C TYR A 658 9.11 -40.94 18.74
N LYS A 659 9.40 -42.18 19.14
CA LYS A 659 9.50 -42.62 20.54
C LYS A 659 10.42 -41.78 21.42
N ALA A 660 11.63 -41.47 20.94
CA ALA A 660 12.60 -40.71 21.73
C ALA A 660 12.15 -39.26 21.98
N ILE A 661 11.45 -38.65 21.01
CA ILE A 661 10.93 -37.29 21.12
C ILE A 661 9.74 -37.24 22.09
N VAL A 662 8.83 -38.20 22.01
CA VAL A 662 7.70 -38.32 22.94
C VAL A 662 8.20 -38.43 24.38
N LYS A 663 9.24 -39.23 24.60
CA LYS A 663 9.88 -39.35 25.93
C LYS A 663 10.51 -38.03 26.38
N MET A 664 11.36 -37.41 25.53
CA MET A 664 11.98 -36.12 25.85
C MET A 664 10.98 -35.01 26.19
N LEU A 665 9.87 -34.90 25.44
CA LEU A 665 8.85 -33.88 25.68
C LEU A 665 8.04 -34.15 26.96
N ARG A 666 7.78 -35.42 27.30
CA ARG A 666 7.09 -35.82 28.54
C ARG A 666 7.96 -35.65 29.78
N ASP A 667 9.25 -35.91 29.68
CA ASP A 667 10.23 -35.74 30.76
C ASP A 667 10.37 -34.28 31.22
N THR A 668 9.81 -33.31 30.47
CA THR A 668 9.74 -31.89 30.86
C THR A 668 8.78 -31.61 32.02
N GLY A 669 7.83 -32.51 32.31
CA GLY A 669 6.82 -32.35 33.37
C GLY A 669 5.77 -31.25 33.15
N LYS A 670 5.81 -30.53 32.02
CA LYS A 670 4.90 -29.40 31.71
C LYS A 670 3.69 -29.82 30.86
N VAL A 671 3.78 -30.94 30.15
CA VAL A 671 2.73 -31.48 29.27
C VAL A 671 1.77 -32.39 30.01
N ASN A 672 0.49 -32.38 29.61
CA ASN A 672 -0.52 -33.26 30.18
C ASN A 672 -0.82 -34.42 29.22
N ALA A 673 -0.56 -35.65 29.67
CA ALA A 673 -0.85 -36.87 28.93
C ALA A 673 -2.35 -36.99 28.58
N ASP A 674 -3.22 -36.42 29.42
CA ASP A 674 -4.67 -36.51 29.33
C ASP A 674 -5.32 -35.23 28.80
N ALA A 675 -4.54 -34.35 28.16
CA ALA A 675 -5.10 -33.14 27.55
C ALA A 675 -6.15 -33.51 26.50
N LYS A 676 -7.38 -33.02 26.71
CA LYS A 676 -8.49 -33.16 25.77
C LYS A 676 -8.46 -32.00 24.77
N ASP A 677 -8.77 -32.30 23.52
CA ASP A 677 -8.97 -31.26 22.51
C ASP A 677 -10.36 -30.61 22.59
N GLU A 678 -10.67 -29.75 21.63
CA GLU A 678 -11.97 -29.08 21.49
C GLU A 678 -13.16 -30.06 21.37
N ASN A 679 -12.92 -31.32 21.00
CA ASN A 679 -13.91 -32.39 20.92
C ASN A 679 -13.93 -33.29 22.16
N GLY A 680 -13.18 -32.95 23.22
CA GLY A 680 -13.07 -33.74 24.44
C GLY A 680 -12.23 -35.02 24.30
N GLN A 681 -11.40 -35.14 23.27
CA GLN A 681 -10.63 -36.33 22.91
C GLN A 681 -9.15 -36.21 23.32
N ILE A 682 -8.62 -37.26 23.98
CA ILE A 682 -7.18 -37.42 24.24
C ILE A 682 -6.46 -38.05 23.05
N ALA A 683 -5.12 -38.02 23.03
CA ALA A 683 -4.31 -38.59 21.94
C ALA A 683 -4.66 -40.05 21.62
N LEU A 684 -4.93 -40.85 22.65
CA LEU A 684 -5.32 -42.26 22.53
C LEU A 684 -6.66 -42.46 21.82
N HIS A 685 -7.65 -41.57 22.02
CA HIS A 685 -8.94 -41.64 21.31
C HIS A 685 -8.76 -41.51 19.81
N ARG A 686 -7.93 -40.56 19.36
CA ARG A 686 -7.70 -40.36 17.93
C ARG A 686 -6.91 -41.48 17.31
N ALA A 687 -5.87 -41.98 17.98
CA ALA A 687 -5.11 -43.12 17.49
C ALA A 687 -5.99 -44.36 17.32
N ALA A 688 -6.98 -44.53 18.20
CA ALA A 688 -7.99 -45.57 18.08
C ALA A 688 -9.01 -45.34 16.95
N ILE A 689 -9.43 -44.10 16.70
CA ILE A 689 -10.31 -43.77 15.57
C ILE A 689 -9.58 -43.96 14.23
N THR A 690 -8.32 -43.56 14.14
CA THR A 690 -7.53 -43.60 12.89
C THR A 690 -6.83 -44.94 12.63
N GLY A 691 -6.85 -45.87 13.58
CA GLY A 691 -6.23 -47.19 13.44
C GLY A 691 -4.71 -47.19 13.54
N ASN A 692 -4.10 -46.16 14.13
CA ASN A 692 -2.66 -46.00 14.14
C ASN A 692 -1.98 -46.83 15.24
N GLU A 693 -1.80 -48.13 14.97
CA GLU A 693 -1.24 -49.13 15.89
C GLU A 693 0.07 -48.70 16.55
N VAL A 694 1.00 -48.14 15.75
CA VAL A 694 2.32 -47.68 16.22
C VAL A 694 2.18 -46.60 17.28
N VAL A 695 1.20 -45.71 17.12
CA VAL A 695 0.93 -44.63 18.08
C VAL A 695 0.25 -45.15 19.32
N VAL A 696 -0.65 -46.14 19.19
CA VAL A 696 -1.25 -46.81 20.36
C VAL A 696 -0.18 -47.55 21.19
N GLN A 697 0.72 -48.29 20.55
CA GLN A 697 1.87 -48.93 21.23
C GLN A 697 2.76 -47.92 21.92
N LEU A 698 3.13 -46.85 21.20
CA LEU A 698 3.97 -45.80 21.74
C LEU A 698 3.35 -45.14 22.98
N LEU A 699 2.05 -44.87 22.96
CA LEU A 699 1.31 -44.32 24.10
C LEU A 699 1.24 -45.30 25.27
N PHE A 700 1.09 -46.61 25.04
CA PHE A 700 1.15 -47.62 26.10
C PHE A 700 2.54 -47.77 26.74
N GLU A 701 3.60 -47.60 25.97
CA GLU A 701 4.99 -47.73 26.45
C GLU A 701 5.50 -46.47 27.16
N THR A 702 4.98 -45.30 26.81
CA THR A 702 5.48 -43.99 27.31
C THR A 702 4.61 -43.39 28.40
N VAL A 703 3.45 -43.96 28.68
CA VAL A 703 2.54 -43.50 29.74
C VAL A 703 2.59 -44.53 30.88
N GLU A 704 2.89 -44.08 32.10
CA GLU A 704 2.44 -44.79 33.30
C GLU A 704 0.92 -44.63 33.35
N VAL A 705 0.23 -45.46 32.57
CA VAL A 705 -1.21 -45.41 32.39
C VAL A 705 -1.88 -45.78 33.71
N ASP A 706 -2.18 -44.78 34.53
CA ASP A 706 -3.28 -44.80 35.50
C ASP A 706 -4.56 -44.27 34.81
N LEU A 707 -4.77 -44.64 33.53
CA LEU A 707 -6.03 -44.37 32.86
C LEU A 707 -7.07 -45.26 33.53
N HIS A 708 -8.01 -44.65 34.25
CA HIS A 708 -9.19 -45.33 34.77
C HIS A 708 -9.82 -46.20 33.68
N SER A 709 -10.24 -47.42 34.05
CA SER A 709 -10.79 -48.42 33.12
C SER A 709 -11.82 -47.83 32.14
N LYS A 710 -12.61 -46.84 32.57
CA LYS A 710 -13.63 -46.17 31.76
C LYS A 710 -13.11 -45.46 30.49
N GLU A 711 -11.92 -44.85 30.50
CA GLU A 711 -11.40 -44.19 29.28
C GLU A 711 -10.85 -45.23 28.29
N LEU A 712 -10.16 -46.27 28.77
CA LEU A 712 -9.74 -47.39 27.91
C LEU A 712 -10.94 -48.12 27.29
N GLN A 713 -12.05 -48.22 28.02
CA GLN A 713 -13.29 -48.74 27.45
C GLN A 713 -13.80 -47.86 26.32
N LYS A 714 -13.81 -46.54 26.50
CA LYS A 714 -14.22 -45.61 25.45
C LYS A 714 -13.34 -45.69 24.20
N VAL A 715 -12.03 -45.87 24.38
CA VAL A 715 -11.07 -46.10 23.29
C VAL A 715 -11.39 -47.39 22.54
N LEU A 716 -11.73 -48.48 23.23
CA LEU A 716 -12.12 -49.76 22.61
C LEU A 716 -13.41 -49.61 21.80
N HIS A 717 -14.41 -48.90 22.32
CA HIS A 717 -15.65 -48.63 21.59
C HIS A 717 -15.39 -47.82 20.32
N MET A 718 -14.55 -46.78 20.39
CA MET A 718 -14.18 -45.96 19.23
C MET A 718 -13.38 -46.75 18.18
N ALA A 719 -12.43 -47.60 18.60
CA ALA A 719 -11.67 -48.44 17.68
C ALA A 719 -12.58 -49.44 16.96
N ALA A 720 -13.51 -50.06 17.70
CA ALA A 720 -14.48 -51.01 17.16
C ALA A 720 -15.50 -50.33 16.23
N GLU A 721 -16.04 -49.17 16.61
CA GLU A 721 -16.93 -48.36 15.78
C GLU A 721 -16.30 -48.00 14.43
N ASN A 722 -14.99 -47.72 14.42
CA ASN A 722 -14.26 -47.31 13.21
C ASN A 722 -13.59 -48.49 12.47
N GLY A 723 -13.88 -49.75 12.84
CA GLY A 723 -13.36 -50.94 12.15
C GLY A 723 -11.85 -51.17 12.30
N GLN A 724 -11.22 -50.61 13.34
CA GLN A 724 -9.76 -50.64 13.51
C GLN A 724 -9.29 -51.94 14.20
N GLU A 725 -9.35 -53.06 13.48
CA GLU A 725 -9.07 -54.41 14.00
C GLU A 725 -7.71 -54.52 14.73
N ALA A 726 -6.65 -53.96 14.16
CA ALA A 726 -5.31 -54.02 14.75
C ALA A 726 -5.25 -53.33 16.12
N VAL A 727 -5.92 -52.19 16.25
CA VAL A 727 -5.99 -51.45 17.53
C VAL A 727 -6.89 -52.18 18.53
N VAL A 728 -8.01 -52.76 18.09
CA VAL A 728 -8.89 -53.58 18.95
C VAL A 728 -8.14 -54.77 19.54
N LYS A 729 -7.41 -55.52 18.71
CA LYS A 729 -6.57 -56.64 19.18
C LYS A 729 -5.55 -56.17 20.21
N LEU A 730 -4.84 -55.09 19.89
CA LEU A 730 -3.82 -54.53 20.76
C LEU A 730 -4.38 -54.08 22.12
N LEU A 731 -5.56 -53.47 22.14
CA LEU A 731 -6.23 -53.07 23.37
C LEU A 731 -6.66 -54.28 24.22
N LEU A 732 -7.18 -55.34 23.60
CA LEU A 732 -7.58 -56.57 24.28
C LEU A 732 -6.38 -57.34 24.84
N ASP A 733 -5.27 -57.38 24.08
CA ASP A 733 -4.03 -58.04 24.48
C ASP A 733 -3.37 -57.40 25.71
N THR A 734 -3.71 -56.16 26.05
CA THR A 734 -3.23 -55.52 27.29
C THR A 734 -3.79 -56.15 28.56
N GLY A 735 -4.92 -56.88 28.48
CA GLY A 735 -5.63 -57.45 29.63
C GLY A 735 -6.26 -56.41 30.59
N LYS A 736 -6.18 -55.11 30.25
CA LYS A 736 -6.71 -53.99 31.07
C LYS A 736 -8.11 -53.56 30.65
N VAL A 737 -8.62 -54.10 29.54
CA VAL A 737 -9.90 -53.73 28.94
C VAL A 737 -10.82 -54.94 28.91
N ASP A 738 -12.02 -54.78 29.45
CA ASP A 738 -13.12 -55.75 29.38
C ASP A 738 -13.87 -55.59 28.06
N ALA A 739 -13.83 -56.64 27.21
CA ALA A 739 -14.44 -56.66 25.88
C ALA A 739 -15.98 -56.54 25.93
N ASP A 740 -16.59 -56.92 27.05
CA ASP A 740 -18.05 -56.94 27.25
C ASP A 740 -18.55 -55.71 28.01
N ALA A 741 -17.68 -54.75 28.30
CA ALA A 741 -18.07 -53.52 28.96
C ALA A 741 -19.08 -52.74 28.10
N GLN A 742 -20.13 -52.27 28.76
CA GLN A 742 -21.19 -51.48 28.14
C GLN A 742 -20.93 -49.99 28.31
N ASP A 743 -21.24 -49.22 27.29
CA ASP A 743 -21.32 -47.76 27.36
C ASP A 743 -22.62 -47.30 28.07
N ARG A 744 -22.89 -45.99 28.04
CA ARG A 744 -24.08 -45.41 28.71
C ARG A 744 -25.40 -45.84 28.07
N ASP A 745 -25.36 -46.32 26.83
CA ASP A 745 -26.52 -46.75 26.05
C ASP A 745 -26.66 -48.29 26.08
N GLY A 746 -25.86 -48.98 26.90
CA GLY A 746 -25.87 -50.44 27.04
C GLY A 746 -25.17 -51.17 25.89
N GLN A 747 -24.46 -50.45 25.01
CA GLN A 747 -23.80 -51.00 23.84
C GLN A 747 -22.37 -51.41 24.19
N THR A 748 -21.93 -52.54 23.65
CA THR A 748 -20.53 -53.00 23.77
C THR A 748 -19.74 -52.63 22.53
N ALA A 749 -18.41 -52.74 22.59
CA ALA A 749 -17.57 -52.56 21.40
C ALA A 749 -17.98 -53.49 20.24
N LEU A 750 -18.46 -54.70 20.52
CA LEU A 750 -19.00 -55.62 19.51
C LEU A 750 -20.27 -55.06 18.83
N HIS A 751 -21.17 -54.43 19.59
CA HIS A 751 -22.35 -53.77 19.01
C HIS A 751 -21.95 -52.63 18.08
N MET A 752 -20.91 -51.87 18.43
CA MET A 752 -20.39 -50.78 17.60
C MET A 752 -19.74 -51.30 16.31
N ALA A 753 -18.93 -52.36 16.40
CA ALA A 753 -18.33 -53.00 15.24
C ALA A 753 -19.41 -53.53 14.28
N ALA A 754 -20.36 -54.34 14.80
CA ALA A 754 -21.41 -54.96 13.99
C ALA A 754 -22.36 -53.94 13.34
N ARG A 755 -22.49 -52.74 13.90
CA ARG A 755 -23.29 -51.65 13.32
C ARG A 755 -22.66 -51.07 12.05
N ASN A 756 -21.33 -51.08 11.95
CA ASN A 756 -20.59 -50.41 10.88
C ASN A 756 -19.97 -51.37 9.85
N GLY A 757 -20.25 -52.67 9.95
CA GLY A 757 -19.87 -53.70 8.98
C GLY A 757 -18.95 -54.73 9.58
#